data_AF-A0A9W4WA88-F1
#
_entry.id   AF-A0A9W4WA88-F1
#
_cell.length_a   1.000
_cell.length_b   1.000
_cell.length_c   1.000
_cell.angle_alpha   90.00
_cell.angle_beta   90.00
_cell.angle_gamma   90.00
#
_symmetry.space_group_name_H-M   'P 1'
#
loop_
_entity.id
_entity.type
_entity.pdbx_description
1 polymer ?
#
loop_
_entity_poly.entity_id
_entity_poly.type
_entity_poly.pdbx_seq_one_letter_code
_entity_poly.pdbx_strand_id
1 'polypeptide(L)'
;MPRRPPSLESVGSVGSPIDPKLRKKVAVVGSGCAGIAALWALNRSYHDVYMYEAASRLGGHTNTVTWKNGKYETRVDTGFIVLNAATYPNFINFLKRVKVDTVPTEMTFGVTRDHGLFEWAGTSLDALFSQRKNIFSLRMWRMIFDIIRFNQFALDLLMADDENDAAAMNGYSKGARREETIGEYLDREGYSDAFRDDYLIPMTAAVWSTSPDKCTLDFPAVTLVRFMWNHHLLSTISTRPQWLTLKKCGKSYIDAVMHGFPSNHLFLNTQVTQVTSEEDGRVRVHTHNGKSDVYDHVILATHGDQALRIIGSSATPEEKEILSAFKTSENSVVLHSDLSHMPASEKAWSSWNYLTLSSPSTGKQNIDQVSLTYNMNILQHIPRETFGDVLVTMNPLHQPNPDTIQGSFTYRHPLYTPEAVRAQKLLPRIQNKRGISYAGAWTKYGFHEDGFSSGLHIAQDHLYAKLPFQFVDSTYSRGRKPSLGLADLFVRLIILIIQVYYTLSVILGTVALSYGSVPLYKMICQTTGWGGQPIRAHGPDVDYSEDGLASRLVPVTSANRIRVTFSSSVSDVLPWKFTPQQREVRVLPGETALAFYTATNTSDTDIIGVATYSVTPGQVAPYFSKIQCFCFEEQRLNAGETVDMPVFFYLDPDIVNDVNMRGIETVTLNYTFFKAKYDDNGRFKAPVPIEQK
;
A
#
# COMPACT_ATOMS: atom_id res chain seq x y z
N MET A 1 39.51 -29.82 -44.82
CA MET A 1 40.38 -29.31 -43.74
C MET A 1 40.54 -27.81 -43.91
N PRO A 2 39.97 -26.95 -43.05
CA PRO A 2 40.21 -25.51 -43.10
C PRO A 2 41.45 -25.15 -42.25
N ARG A 3 42.31 -24.33 -42.82
CA ARG A 3 43.55 -23.82 -42.20
C ARG A 3 43.21 -22.75 -41.16
N ARG A 4 43.90 -22.81 -40.00
CA ARG A 4 43.83 -21.85 -38.88
C ARG A 4 44.11 -20.41 -39.33
N PRO A 5 43.44 -19.39 -38.75
CA PRO A 5 43.89 -18.01 -38.85
C PRO A 5 45.10 -17.76 -37.91
N PRO A 6 45.99 -16.80 -38.23
CA PRO A 6 47.18 -16.53 -37.43
C PRO A 6 46.89 -15.65 -36.19
N SER A 7 47.79 -15.77 -35.22
CA SER A 7 47.79 -15.25 -33.85
C SER A 7 47.86 -13.72 -33.72
N LEU A 8 47.19 -13.19 -32.69
CA LEU A 8 47.42 -11.84 -32.16
C LEU A 8 48.75 -11.82 -31.38
N GLU A 9 49.71 -11.02 -31.84
CA GLU A 9 50.60 -10.21 -30.98
C GLU A 9 51.49 -9.30 -31.85
N SER A 10 51.28 -7.99 -31.77
CA SER A 10 52.36 -7.00 -31.78
C SER A 10 51.81 -5.63 -31.37
N VAL A 11 52.36 -5.09 -30.28
CA VAL A 11 52.22 -3.73 -29.81
C VAL A 11 52.69 -2.75 -30.88
N GLY A 12 51.83 -1.81 -31.30
CA GLY A 12 52.16 -0.71 -32.20
C GLY A 12 52.12 0.62 -31.47
N SER A 13 53.29 1.26 -31.36
CA SER A 13 53.52 2.61 -30.86
C SER A 13 53.07 3.70 -31.84
N VAL A 14 52.53 4.79 -31.30
CA VAL A 14 52.56 6.19 -31.78
C VAL A 14 52.14 6.48 -33.24
N GLY A 15 50.99 7.14 -33.37
CA GLY A 15 50.83 8.30 -34.25
C GLY A 15 50.58 8.04 -35.74
N SER A 16 49.38 7.58 -36.10
CA SER A 16 48.81 7.98 -37.41
C SER A 16 48.19 9.38 -37.26
N PRO A 17 48.32 10.29 -38.24
CA PRO A 17 47.63 11.58 -38.18
C PRO A 17 46.12 11.33 -38.16
N ILE A 18 45.49 11.68 -37.05
CA ILE A 18 44.04 11.61 -36.90
C ILE A 18 43.44 12.68 -37.80
N ASP A 19 42.44 12.34 -38.62
CA ASP A 19 41.72 13.31 -39.46
C ASP A 19 41.23 14.47 -38.56
N PRO A 20 41.70 15.71 -38.78
CA PRO A 20 41.28 16.87 -38.00
C PRO A 20 39.76 17.07 -37.96
N LYS A 21 39.02 16.53 -38.94
CA LYS A 21 37.55 16.58 -39.00
C LYS A 21 36.85 15.71 -37.96
N LEU A 22 37.55 14.75 -37.33
CA LEU A 22 36.98 13.89 -36.30
C LEU A 22 37.05 14.55 -34.91
N ARG A 23 38.08 15.35 -34.62
CA ARG A 23 38.24 16.01 -33.31
C ARG A 23 37.14 17.04 -33.09
N LYS A 24 36.52 16.97 -31.91
CA LYS A 24 35.42 17.84 -31.48
C LYS A 24 35.76 18.44 -30.14
N LYS A 25 35.37 19.70 -29.95
CA LYS A 25 35.33 20.39 -28.67
C LYS A 25 33.98 20.08 -28.01
N VAL A 26 34.00 19.35 -26.90
CA VAL A 26 32.80 18.81 -26.24
C VAL A 26 32.65 19.43 -24.85
N ALA A 27 31.49 20.02 -24.56
CA ALA A 27 31.13 20.40 -23.19
C ALA A 27 30.27 19.32 -22.54
N VAL A 28 30.58 18.98 -21.29
CA VAL A 28 29.76 18.16 -20.41
C VAL A 28 29.23 19.06 -19.31
N VAL A 29 27.92 19.19 -19.21
CA VAL A 29 27.24 20.05 -18.25
C VAL A 29 26.63 19.17 -17.17
N GLY A 30 27.17 19.27 -15.95
CA GLY A 30 26.82 18.44 -14.79
C GLY A 30 27.83 17.32 -14.57
N SER A 31 28.33 17.22 -13.34
CA SER A 31 29.35 16.22 -12.93
C SER A 31 28.77 15.05 -12.14
N GLY A 32 27.47 14.76 -12.29
CA GLY A 32 26.86 13.55 -11.77
C GLY A 32 27.45 12.28 -12.40
N CYS A 33 26.94 11.11 -12.02
CA CYS A 33 27.42 9.83 -12.55
C CYS A 33 27.43 9.76 -14.10
N ALA A 34 26.42 10.33 -14.77
CA ALA A 34 26.36 10.42 -16.22
C ALA A 34 27.47 11.29 -16.82
N GLY A 35 27.73 12.46 -16.24
CA GLY A 35 28.77 13.37 -16.70
C GLY A 35 30.16 12.79 -16.51
N ILE A 36 30.42 12.19 -15.34
CA ILE A 36 31.70 11.52 -15.04
C ILE A 36 31.92 10.32 -15.97
N ALA A 37 30.86 9.56 -16.29
CA ALA A 37 30.95 8.47 -17.25
C ALA A 37 31.32 8.95 -18.66
N ALA A 38 30.63 9.98 -19.16
CA ALA A 38 30.91 10.59 -20.46
C ALA A 38 32.34 11.15 -20.50
N LEU A 39 32.74 11.88 -19.46
CA LEU A 39 34.10 12.41 -19.31
C LEU A 39 35.15 11.30 -19.37
N TRP A 40 34.97 10.25 -18.57
CA TRP A 40 35.93 9.15 -18.51
C TRP A 40 36.09 8.44 -19.85
N ALA A 41 34.98 8.21 -20.58
CA ALA A 41 35.01 7.58 -21.88
C ALA A 41 35.67 8.49 -22.94
N LEU A 42 35.35 9.79 -22.94
CA LEU A 42 35.84 10.76 -23.92
C LEU A 42 37.28 11.23 -23.65
N ASN A 43 37.73 11.28 -22.40
CA ASN A 43 39.10 11.69 -22.06
C ASN A 43 40.16 10.69 -22.60
N ARG A 44 39.73 9.52 -23.06
CA ARG A 44 40.55 8.50 -23.72
C ARG A 44 40.46 8.55 -25.25
N SER A 45 39.72 9.52 -25.77
CA SER A 45 39.54 9.78 -27.19
C SER A 45 40.41 10.95 -27.65
N TYR A 46 40.24 11.36 -28.91
CA TYR A 46 40.91 12.50 -29.52
C TYR A 46 40.13 13.82 -29.36
N HIS A 47 39.00 13.82 -28.64
CA HIS A 47 38.17 15.00 -28.39
C HIS A 47 38.71 15.87 -27.24
N ASP A 48 38.45 17.18 -27.31
CA ASP A 48 38.73 18.10 -26.21
C ASP A 48 37.49 18.24 -25.34
N VAL A 49 37.55 17.71 -24.13
CA VAL A 49 36.40 17.64 -23.22
C VAL A 49 36.53 18.70 -22.13
N TYR A 50 35.44 19.42 -21.89
CA TYR A 50 35.31 20.46 -20.87
C TYR A 50 34.14 20.12 -19.96
N MET A 51 34.32 20.24 -18.65
CA MET A 51 33.31 19.89 -17.64
C MET A 51 32.86 21.13 -16.90
N TYR A 52 31.55 21.37 -16.86
CA TYR A 52 30.91 22.44 -16.10
C TYR A 52 30.09 21.86 -14.95
N GLU A 53 30.34 22.34 -13.74
CA GLU A 53 29.61 21.95 -12.53
C GLU A 53 29.17 23.19 -11.76
N ALA A 54 27.89 23.22 -11.39
CA ALA A 54 27.31 24.33 -10.65
C ALA A 54 27.80 24.37 -9.19
N ALA A 55 28.05 23.22 -8.57
CA ALA A 55 28.54 23.12 -7.21
C ALA A 55 30.06 23.33 -7.09
N SER A 56 30.52 23.48 -5.86
CA SER A 56 31.95 23.52 -5.49
C SER A 56 32.63 22.15 -5.50
N ARG A 57 31.88 21.08 -5.79
CA ARG A 57 32.35 19.69 -5.79
C ARG A 57 31.81 18.91 -6.97
N LEU A 58 32.53 17.86 -7.35
CA LEU A 58 32.07 16.90 -8.34
C LEU A 58 31.19 15.81 -7.73
N GLY A 59 30.44 15.12 -8.59
CA GLY A 59 29.73 13.87 -8.27
C GLY A 59 28.22 14.00 -8.14
N GLY A 60 27.69 15.20 -7.95
CA GLY A 60 26.25 15.41 -7.73
C GLY A 60 25.74 14.52 -6.58
N HIS A 61 24.87 13.56 -6.89
CA HIS A 61 24.32 12.61 -5.91
C HIS A 61 25.37 11.64 -5.32
N THR A 62 26.52 11.45 -5.97
CA THR A 62 27.67 10.80 -5.33
C THR A 62 28.30 11.79 -4.36
N ASN A 63 27.99 11.65 -3.07
CA ASN A 63 28.44 12.55 -2.03
C ASN A 63 29.07 11.77 -0.88
N THR A 64 30.37 11.93 -0.69
CA THR A 64 31.11 11.37 0.45
C THR A 64 31.55 12.51 1.35
N VAL A 65 31.21 12.43 2.63
CA VAL A 65 31.56 13.43 3.65
C VAL A 65 32.33 12.80 4.81
N THR A 66 32.89 13.63 5.68
CA THR A 66 33.66 13.17 6.85
C THR A 66 32.76 13.10 8.08
N TRP A 67 32.77 11.97 8.77
CA TRP A 67 32.14 11.77 10.08
C TRP A 67 33.21 11.75 11.17
N LYS A 68 32.95 12.44 12.28
CA LYS A 68 33.88 12.54 13.40
C LYS A 68 33.27 11.98 14.68
N ASN A 69 34.04 11.22 15.44
CA ASN A 69 33.69 10.81 16.80
C ASN A 69 34.91 10.99 17.70
N GLY A 70 34.95 12.10 18.46
CA GLY A 70 36.12 12.51 19.21
C GLY A 70 37.34 12.72 18.30
N LYS A 71 38.39 11.91 18.51
CA LYS A 71 39.63 11.94 17.69
C LYS A 71 39.58 11.07 16.44
N TYR A 72 38.53 10.27 16.26
CA TYR A 72 38.40 9.33 15.15
C TYR A 72 37.60 9.98 14.02
N GLU A 73 38.05 9.77 12.78
CA GLU A 73 37.35 10.24 11.58
C GLU A 73 37.17 9.09 10.57
N THR A 74 36.03 9.07 9.89
CA THR A 74 35.75 8.14 8.79
C THR A 74 34.97 8.85 7.68
N ARG A 75 34.81 8.18 6.53
CA ARG A 75 34.08 8.71 5.37
C ARG A 75 32.73 8.04 5.23
N VAL A 76 31.70 8.82 4.95
CA VAL A 76 30.31 8.38 4.86
C VAL A 76 29.72 8.87 3.55
N ASP A 77 29.14 7.96 2.77
CA ASP A 77 28.33 8.28 1.61
C ASP A 77 26.91 8.64 2.05
N THR A 78 26.41 9.78 1.57
CA THR A 78 25.08 10.30 1.94
C THR A 78 24.10 10.31 0.77
N GLY A 79 24.50 9.82 -0.39
CA GLY A 79 23.64 9.71 -1.58
C GLY A 79 23.81 8.34 -2.22
N PHE A 80 24.73 8.20 -3.17
CA PHE A 80 25.07 6.88 -3.73
C PHE A 80 25.91 6.04 -2.77
N ILE A 81 25.32 4.97 -2.20
CA ILE A 81 25.95 4.12 -1.16
C ILE A 81 26.22 2.69 -1.66
N VAL A 82 25.26 2.09 -2.39
CA VAL A 82 25.30 0.67 -2.76
C VAL A 82 24.97 0.43 -4.23
N LEU A 83 25.42 -0.72 -4.73
CA LEU A 83 25.15 -1.21 -6.08
C LEU A 83 24.87 -2.72 -6.05
N ASN A 84 24.11 -3.20 -7.03
CA ASN A 84 23.74 -4.61 -7.15
C ASN A 84 24.55 -5.27 -8.28
N ALA A 85 25.21 -6.40 -7.99
CA ALA A 85 26.09 -7.07 -8.94
C ALA A 85 25.42 -7.46 -10.28
N ALA A 86 24.11 -7.71 -10.27
CA ALA A 86 23.36 -8.12 -11.47
C ALA A 86 22.85 -6.95 -12.31
N THR A 87 22.58 -5.79 -11.71
CA THR A 87 21.95 -4.65 -12.39
C THR A 87 22.91 -3.49 -12.65
N TYR A 88 24.20 -3.61 -12.30
CA TYR A 88 25.24 -2.59 -12.49
C TYR A 88 26.43 -3.07 -13.38
N PRO A 89 26.17 -3.72 -14.53
CA PRO A 89 27.24 -4.35 -15.31
C PRO A 89 28.29 -3.34 -15.80
N ASN A 90 27.87 -2.18 -16.32
CA ASN A 90 28.81 -1.20 -16.89
C ASN A 90 29.59 -0.50 -15.79
N PHE A 91 28.94 -0.09 -14.70
CA PHE A 91 29.62 0.56 -13.59
C PHE A 91 30.64 -0.38 -12.93
N ILE A 92 30.31 -1.66 -12.73
CA ILE A 92 31.26 -2.64 -12.18
C ILE A 92 32.46 -2.85 -13.12
N ASN A 93 32.23 -2.98 -14.42
CA ASN A 93 33.32 -3.11 -15.40
C ASN A 93 34.22 -1.87 -15.42
N PHE A 94 33.63 -0.69 -15.31
CA PHE A 94 34.35 0.56 -15.13
C PHE A 94 35.20 0.57 -13.86
N LEU A 95 34.62 0.26 -12.69
CA LEU A 95 35.32 0.25 -11.40
C LEU A 95 36.55 -0.68 -11.43
N LYS A 96 36.41 -1.87 -12.02
CA LYS A 96 37.55 -2.78 -12.27
C LYS A 96 38.64 -2.12 -13.10
N ARG A 97 38.27 -1.35 -14.13
CA ARG A 97 39.23 -0.69 -15.02
C ARG A 97 39.98 0.46 -14.37
N VAL A 98 39.31 1.21 -13.49
CA VAL A 98 39.91 2.30 -12.69
C VAL A 98 40.50 1.84 -11.37
N LYS A 99 40.48 0.53 -11.09
CA LYS A 99 41.04 -0.11 -9.88
C LYS A 99 40.43 0.44 -8.58
N VAL A 100 39.11 0.60 -8.58
CA VAL A 100 38.34 0.95 -7.38
C VAL A 100 37.64 -0.29 -6.86
N ASP A 101 37.99 -0.70 -5.64
CA ASP A 101 37.50 -1.93 -5.03
C ASP A 101 36.07 -1.81 -4.49
N THR A 102 35.29 -2.86 -4.74
CA THR A 102 33.98 -3.08 -4.11
C THR A 102 34.10 -4.14 -3.01
N VAL A 103 33.18 -4.09 -2.04
CA VAL A 103 33.04 -5.10 -0.97
C VAL A 103 31.57 -5.52 -0.83
N PRO A 104 31.30 -6.79 -0.46
CA PRO A 104 29.96 -7.23 -0.07
C PRO A 104 29.33 -6.29 0.96
N THR A 105 28.02 -6.06 0.87
CA THR A 105 27.23 -5.39 1.90
C THR A 105 25.83 -5.97 1.96
N GLU A 106 25.10 -5.63 3.02
CA GLU A 106 23.73 -6.07 3.23
C GLU A 106 22.73 -4.97 2.87
N MET A 107 21.65 -5.37 2.21
CA MET A 107 20.58 -4.49 1.79
C MET A 107 19.26 -4.94 2.41
N THR A 108 19.21 -4.90 3.74
CA THR A 108 18.06 -5.35 4.51
C THR A 108 17.08 -4.19 4.71
N PHE A 109 15.79 -4.52 4.78
CA PHE A 109 14.69 -3.55 4.87
C PHE A 109 13.81 -3.85 6.08
N GLY A 110 13.41 -2.80 6.78
CA GLY A 110 12.47 -2.85 7.89
C GLY A 110 11.53 -1.65 7.89
N VAL A 111 10.38 -1.83 8.54
CA VAL A 111 9.34 -0.80 8.69
C VAL A 111 9.07 -0.61 10.18
N THR A 112 9.01 0.64 10.61
CA THR A 112 8.49 1.02 11.93
C THR A 112 7.36 2.05 11.75
N ARG A 113 6.26 1.80 12.45
CA ARG A 113 5.05 2.63 12.40
C ARG A 113 4.70 3.10 13.80
N ASP A 114 4.28 4.37 13.89
CA ASP A 114 3.80 5.02 15.11
C ASP A 114 4.76 4.86 16.28
N HIS A 115 6.03 5.21 16.08
CA HIS A 115 7.07 5.11 17.10
C HIS A 115 7.21 3.70 17.71
N GLY A 116 7.03 2.66 16.88
CA GLY A 116 7.22 1.26 17.26
C GLY A 116 5.95 0.54 17.72
N LEU A 117 4.74 1.09 17.53
CA LEU A 117 3.51 0.31 17.77
C LEU A 117 3.44 -0.95 16.89
N PHE A 118 3.93 -0.84 15.65
CA PHE A 118 4.08 -1.94 14.71
C PHE A 118 5.46 -1.89 14.05
N GLU A 119 6.19 -3.00 14.10
CA GLU A 119 7.52 -3.14 13.50
C GLU A 119 7.71 -4.52 12.89
N TRP A 120 8.44 -4.59 11.79
CA TRP A 120 8.97 -5.82 11.23
C TRP A 120 10.21 -5.54 10.36
N ALA A 121 11.07 -6.53 10.21
CA ALA A 121 12.20 -6.46 9.28
C ALA A 121 12.44 -7.79 8.56
N GLY A 122 12.96 -7.71 7.35
CA GLY A 122 13.24 -8.86 6.48
C GLY A 122 14.59 -9.55 6.71
N THR A 123 15.30 -9.24 7.80
CA THR A 123 16.65 -9.77 8.08
C THR A 123 16.64 -11.23 8.55
N SER A 124 15.61 -11.64 9.30
CA SER A 124 15.45 -12.99 9.85
C SER A 124 14.01 -13.23 10.32
N LEU A 125 13.67 -14.48 10.67
CA LEU A 125 12.37 -14.76 11.31
C LEU A 125 12.22 -14.07 12.67
N ASP A 126 13.32 -13.89 13.42
CA ASP A 126 13.31 -13.18 14.69
C ASP A 126 12.97 -11.70 14.51
N ALA A 127 13.46 -11.10 13.42
CA ALA A 127 13.23 -9.71 13.06
C ALA A 127 11.87 -9.48 12.39
N LEU A 128 11.37 -10.45 11.62
CA LEU A 128 10.01 -10.43 11.06
C LEU A 128 8.96 -10.42 12.20
N PHE A 129 9.22 -11.20 13.25
CA PHE A 129 8.45 -11.22 14.49
C PHE A 129 9.22 -10.54 15.63
N SER A 130 9.80 -9.37 15.35
CA SER A 130 10.47 -8.52 16.36
C SER A 130 9.55 -8.24 17.55
N GLN A 131 8.25 -8.16 17.28
CA GLN A 131 7.17 -8.12 18.26
C GLN A 131 6.42 -9.45 18.28
N ARG A 132 6.61 -10.26 19.33
CA ARG A 132 6.04 -11.64 19.42
C ARG A 132 4.52 -11.70 19.34
N LYS A 133 3.82 -10.64 19.79
CA LYS A 133 2.36 -10.51 19.64
C LYS A 133 1.89 -10.67 18.19
N ASN A 134 2.73 -10.32 17.21
CA ASN A 134 2.39 -10.38 15.78
C ASN A 134 2.34 -11.82 15.24
N ILE A 135 2.87 -12.82 15.97
CA ILE A 135 2.70 -14.24 15.63
C ILE A 135 1.22 -14.64 15.66
N PHE A 136 0.42 -14.01 16.52
CA PHE A 136 -1.02 -14.27 16.62
C PHE A 136 -1.86 -13.26 15.82
N SER A 137 -1.23 -12.38 15.05
CA SER A 137 -1.92 -11.37 14.26
C SER A 137 -2.29 -11.92 12.88
N LEU A 138 -3.60 -12.07 12.63
CA LEU A 138 -4.13 -12.43 11.31
C LEU A 138 -3.68 -11.44 10.22
N ARG A 139 -3.55 -10.16 10.58
CA ARG A 139 -3.07 -9.09 9.69
C ARG A 139 -1.62 -9.32 9.25
N MET A 140 -0.75 -9.74 10.17
CA MET A 140 0.66 -10.06 9.87
C MET A 140 0.75 -11.27 8.93
N TRP A 141 0.02 -12.34 9.21
CA TRP A 141 0.01 -13.52 8.34
C TRP A 141 -0.60 -13.24 6.97
N ARG A 142 -1.64 -12.40 6.90
CA ARG A 142 -2.21 -11.95 5.63
C ARG A 142 -1.19 -11.16 4.80
N MET A 143 -0.42 -10.28 5.44
CA MET A 143 0.69 -9.56 4.79
C MET A 143 1.73 -10.54 4.23
N ILE A 144 2.22 -11.49 5.04
CA ILE A 144 3.21 -12.49 4.61
C ILE A 144 2.71 -13.33 3.44
N PHE A 145 1.46 -13.79 3.51
CA PHE A 145 0.83 -14.53 2.41
C PHE A 145 0.79 -13.71 1.13
N ASP A 146 0.37 -12.44 1.22
CA ASP A 146 0.28 -11.55 0.07
C ASP A 146 1.66 -11.18 -0.51
N ILE A 147 2.73 -11.12 0.30
CA ILE A 147 4.12 -10.99 -0.19
C ILE A 147 4.48 -12.17 -1.08
N ILE A 148 4.23 -13.39 -0.61
CA ILE A 148 4.54 -14.62 -1.36
C ILE A 148 3.69 -14.69 -2.64
N ARG A 149 2.40 -14.34 -2.54
CA ARG A 149 1.48 -14.24 -3.68
C ARG A 149 1.97 -13.23 -4.70
N PHE A 150 2.32 -12.02 -4.28
CA PHE A 150 2.79 -10.97 -5.18
C PHE A 150 4.06 -11.38 -5.92
N ASN A 151 5.05 -11.93 -5.21
CA ASN A 151 6.29 -12.42 -5.81
C ASN A 151 6.06 -13.43 -6.94
N GLN A 152 4.99 -14.22 -6.85
CA GLN A 152 4.64 -15.23 -7.85
C GLN A 152 3.79 -14.67 -8.98
N PHE A 153 2.70 -13.97 -8.68
CA PHE A 153 1.68 -13.57 -9.67
C PHE A 153 1.96 -12.22 -10.33
N ALA A 154 2.75 -11.33 -9.72
CA ALA A 154 3.11 -10.06 -10.35
C ALA A 154 3.89 -10.25 -11.66
N LEU A 155 4.63 -11.36 -11.79
CA LEU A 155 5.37 -11.72 -13.01
C LEU A 155 4.48 -11.82 -14.27
N ASP A 156 3.18 -12.08 -14.10
CA ASP A 156 2.22 -12.18 -15.21
C ASP A 156 2.06 -10.83 -15.93
N LEU A 157 2.25 -9.70 -15.23
CA LEU A 157 2.29 -8.37 -15.84
C LEU A 157 3.43 -8.25 -16.86
N LEU A 158 4.60 -8.83 -16.57
CA LEU A 158 5.75 -8.79 -17.47
C LEU A 158 5.58 -9.70 -18.68
N MET A 159 4.89 -10.83 -18.49
CA MET A 159 4.56 -11.76 -19.58
C MET A 159 3.59 -11.12 -20.58
N ALA A 160 2.58 -10.40 -20.09
CA ALA A 160 1.57 -9.73 -20.90
C ALA A 160 2.07 -8.46 -21.60
N ASP A 161 2.97 -7.69 -20.96
CA ASP A 161 3.53 -6.45 -21.51
C ASP A 161 4.34 -6.70 -22.81
N ASP A 162 5.22 -7.70 -22.79
CA ASP A 162 6.01 -8.07 -23.97
C ASP A 162 5.14 -8.58 -25.15
N GLU A 163 3.99 -9.22 -24.87
CA GLU A 163 3.05 -9.63 -25.93
C GLU A 163 2.42 -8.42 -26.62
N ASN A 164 2.12 -7.36 -25.86
CA ASN A 164 1.60 -6.11 -26.41
C ASN A 164 2.67 -5.37 -27.24
N ASP A 165 3.92 -5.31 -26.78
CA ASP A 165 5.03 -4.70 -27.53
C ASP A 165 5.29 -5.47 -28.85
N ALA A 166 5.21 -6.81 -28.84
CA ALA A 166 5.30 -7.62 -30.06
C ALA A 166 4.12 -7.39 -31.02
N ALA A 167 2.89 -7.26 -30.50
CA ALA A 167 1.70 -6.95 -31.29
C ALA A 167 1.71 -5.52 -31.86
N ALA A 168 2.26 -4.56 -31.12
CA ALA A 168 2.46 -3.18 -31.56
C ALA A 168 3.50 -3.09 -32.69
N MET A 169 4.60 -3.86 -32.60
CA MET A 169 5.60 -4.00 -33.66
C MET A 169 5.02 -4.63 -34.95
N ASN A 170 4.00 -5.49 -34.81
CA ASN A 170 3.30 -6.13 -35.93
C ASN A 170 2.08 -5.34 -36.45
N GLY A 171 1.92 -4.08 -36.05
CA GLY A 171 0.87 -3.18 -36.59
C GLY A 171 -0.55 -3.39 -36.07
N TYR A 172 -0.76 -4.26 -35.07
CA TYR A 172 -2.08 -4.59 -34.49
C TYR A 172 -2.37 -3.89 -33.16
N SER A 173 -1.76 -2.73 -32.90
CA SER A 173 -1.97 -2.00 -31.65
C SER A 173 -3.34 -1.28 -31.64
N LYS A 174 -4.30 -1.82 -30.89
CA LYS A 174 -5.36 -0.99 -30.27
C LYS A 174 -4.66 0.09 -29.45
N GLY A 175 -5.05 1.36 -29.64
CA GLY A 175 -4.33 2.56 -29.20
C GLY A 175 -3.76 2.54 -27.77
N ALA A 176 -2.74 3.38 -27.56
CA ALA A 176 -1.94 3.50 -26.33
C ALA A 176 -2.77 3.27 -25.06
N ARG A 177 -2.71 2.04 -24.53
CA ARG A 177 -3.40 1.68 -23.29
C ARG A 177 -2.73 2.47 -22.17
N ARG A 178 -3.52 3.16 -21.35
CA ARG A 178 -3.05 3.80 -20.12
C ARG A 178 -2.28 2.75 -19.31
N GLU A 179 -1.07 3.07 -18.85
CA GLU A 179 -0.32 2.18 -17.97
C GLU A 179 -1.09 2.07 -16.64
N GLU A 180 -1.47 0.85 -16.23
CA GLU A 180 -2.13 0.56 -14.95
C GLU A 180 -1.19 0.94 -13.81
N THR A 181 -1.70 1.68 -12.84
CA THR A 181 -0.90 2.11 -11.67
C THR A 181 -0.75 0.94 -10.70
N ILE A 182 0.24 0.99 -9.81
CA ILE A 182 0.38 -0.08 -8.81
C ILE A 182 -0.83 -0.13 -7.88
N GLY A 183 -1.45 0.99 -7.52
CA GLY A 183 -2.68 1.01 -6.72
C GLY A 183 -3.84 0.28 -7.41
N GLU A 184 -4.08 0.61 -8.68
CA GLU A 184 -5.13 -0.03 -9.50
C GLU A 184 -4.92 -1.56 -9.60
N TYR A 185 -3.67 -1.99 -9.79
CA TYR A 185 -3.31 -3.42 -9.81
C TYR A 185 -3.61 -4.11 -8.47
N LEU A 186 -3.24 -3.48 -7.35
CA LEU A 186 -3.42 -4.09 -6.02
C LEU A 186 -4.90 -4.25 -5.66
N ASP A 187 -5.72 -3.25 -5.99
CA ASP A 187 -7.15 -3.27 -5.76
C ASP A 187 -7.84 -4.32 -6.64
N ARG A 188 -7.46 -4.38 -7.94
CA ARG A 188 -8.00 -5.37 -8.89
C ARG A 188 -7.71 -6.81 -8.46
N GLU A 189 -6.52 -7.06 -7.92
CA GLU A 189 -6.11 -8.40 -7.47
C GLU A 189 -6.52 -8.70 -6.01
N GLY A 190 -7.12 -7.75 -5.30
CA GLY A 190 -7.59 -7.95 -3.92
C GLY A 190 -6.45 -8.22 -2.92
N TYR A 191 -5.34 -7.49 -3.03
CA TYR A 191 -4.28 -7.52 -2.01
C TYR A 191 -4.72 -6.80 -0.73
N SER A 192 -4.23 -7.25 0.42
CA SER A 192 -4.59 -6.64 1.71
C SER A 192 -3.94 -5.27 1.91
N ASP A 193 -4.61 -4.41 2.69
CA ASP A 193 -4.05 -3.14 3.18
C ASP A 193 -2.73 -3.36 3.92
N ALA A 194 -2.59 -4.45 4.68
CA ALA A 194 -1.33 -4.75 5.38
C ALA A 194 -0.17 -4.97 4.41
N PHE A 195 -0.38 -5.71 3.31
CA PHE A 195 0.62 -5.87 2.26
C PHE A 195 0.91 -4.56 1.53
N ARG A 196 -0.13 -3.81 1.16
CA ARG A 196 0.01 -2.53 0.47
C ARG A 196 0.82 -1.54 1.33
N ASP A 197 0.34 -1.29 2.55
CA ASP A 197 0.73 -0.13 3.35
C ASP A 197 1.90 -0.38 4.29
N ASP A 198 2.21 -1.65 4.63
CA ASP A 198 3.35 -2.00 5.49
C ASP A 198 4.48 -2.76 4.79
N TYR A 199 4.33 -3.09 3.50
CA TYR A 199 5.37 -3.76 2.72
C TYR A 199 5.63 -3.07 1.38
N LEU A 200 4.68 -3.13 0.44
CA LEU A 200 4.96 -2.82 -0.95
C LEU A 200 5.13 -1.31 -1.19
N ILE A 201 4.21 -0.49 -0.68
CA ILE A 201 4.28 0.97 -0.81
C ILE A 201 5.47 1.53 -0.02
N PRO A 202 5.74 1.15 1.25
CA PRO A 202 6.96 1.55 1.96
C PRO A 202 8.25 1.24 1.19
N MET A 203 8.38 0.01 0.67
CA MET A 203 9.56 -0.40 -0.10
C MET A 203 9.69 0.43 -1.40
N THR A 204 8.59 0.63 -2.13
CA THR A 204 8.63 1.40 -3.39
C THR A 204 8.92 2.88 -3.13
N ALA A 205 8.26 3.48 -2.13
CA ALA A 205 8.50 4.85 -1.69
C ALA A 205 9.96 5.06 -1.27
N ALA A 206 10.54 4.12 -0.52
CA ALA A 206 11.94 4.15 -0.11
C ALA A 206 12.90 4.11 -1.31
N VAL A 207 12.65 3.22 -2.27
CA VAL A 207 13.52 3.02 -3.44
C VAL A 207 13.56 4.25 -4.36
N TRP A 208 12.41 4.90 -4.60
CA TRP A 208 12.33 6.07 -5.47
C TRP A 208 12.25 7.41 -4.75
N SER A 209 12.34 7.43 -3.42
CA SER A 209 12.27 8.65 -2.61
C SER A 209 11.06 9.53 -2.98
N THR A 210 9.90 8.87 -3.12
CA THR A 210 8.62 9.50 -3.46
C THR A 210 7.59 9.23 -2.38
N SER A 211 6.59 10.10 -2.26
CA SER A 211 5.56 9.95 -1.23
C SER A 211 4.69 8.70 -1.51
N PRO A 212 4.16 8.04 -0.46
CA PRO A 212 3.30 6.85 -0.60
C PRO A 212 2.10 7.02 -1.54
N ASP A 213 1.44 8.17 -1.51
CA ASP A 213 0.26 8.41 -2.34
C ASP A 213 0.65 8.54 -3.80
N LYS A 214 1.70 9.32 -4.09
CA LYS A 214 2.23 9.43 -5.46
C LYS A 214 2.69 8.09 -5.99
N CYS A 215 3.33 7.28 -5.16
CA CYS A 215 3.69 5.92 -5.53
C CYS A 215 2.46 5.12 -5.94
N THR A 216 1.39 5.16 -5.15
CA THR A 216 0.18 4.37 -5.39
C THR A 216 -0.59 4.86 -6.62
N LEU A 217 -0.69 6.18 -6.80
CA LEU A 217 -1.51 6.83 -7.82
C LEU A 217 -0.80 6.96 -9.18
N ASP A 218 0.51 7.14 -9.19
CA ASP A 218 1.23 7.52 -10.43
C ASP A 218 2.24 6.46 -10.88
N PHE A 219 2.69 5.55 -10.02
CA PHE A 219 3.76 4.62 -10.40
C PHE A 219 3.23 3.46 -11.24
N PRO A 220 3.73 3.23 -12.47
CA PRO A 220 3.25 2.14 -13.32
C PRO A 220 3.58 0.76 -12.77
N ALA A 221 2.58 -0.14 -12.70
CA ALA A 221 2.73 -1.47 -12.11
C ALA A 221 3.79 -2.31 -12.84
N VAL A 222 3.79 -2.30 -14.18
CA VAL A 222 4.77 -3.02 -15.01
C VAL A 222 6.20 -2.55 -14.72
N THR A 223 6.41 -1.23 -14.61
CA THR A 223 7.72 -0.64 -14.30
C THR A 223 8.23 -1.12 -12.94
N LEU A 224 7.37 -1.11 -11.92
CA LEU A 224 7.73 -1.60 -10.58
C LEU A 224 8.09 -3.08 -10.60
N VAL A 225 7.23 -3.91 -11.18
CA VAL A 225 7.45 -5.36 -11.22
C VAL A 225 8.70 -5.70 -12.03
N ARG A 226 8.96 -4.99 -13.13
CA ARG A 226 10.18 -5.16 -13.94
C ARG A 226 11.41 -4.84 -13.12
N PHE A 227 11.40 -3.73 -12.40
CA PHE A 227 12.47 -3.35 -11.49
C PHE A 227 12.71 -4.43 -10.42
N MET A 228 11.64 -4.84 -9.72
CA MET A 228 11.74 -5.83 -8.65
C MET A 228 12.21 -7.19 -9.18
N TRP A 229 11.80 -7.57 -10.40
CA TRP A 229 12.27 -8.80 -11.05
C TRP A 229 13.77 -8.73 -11.35
N ASN A 230 14.24 -7.65 -11.97
CA ASN A 230 15.65 -7.42 -12.31
C ASN A 230 16.55 -7.40 -11.06
N HIS A 231 16.07 -6.79 -9.98
CA HIS A 231 16.79 -6.70 -8.69
C HIS A 231 16.60 -7.93 -7.80
N HIS A 232 15.92 -8.98 -8.28
CA HIS A 232 15.66 -10.23 -7.56
C HIS A 232 14.89 -10.04 -6.25
N LEU A 233 14.04 -9.01 -6.19
CA LEU A 233 13.13 -8.74 -5.08
C LEU A 233 11.83 -9.57 -5.15
N LEU A 234 11.46 -10.08 -6.34
CA LEU A 234 10.32 -10.98 -6.54
C LEU A 234 10.63 -12.47 -6.36
N SER A 235 11.80 -12.83 -5.81
CA SER A 235 12.19 -14.24 -5.73
C SER A 235 12.03 -14.83 -4.33
N THR A 236 11.32 -15.96 -4.26
CA THR A 236 11.19 -16.82 -3.08
C THR A 236 12.18 -17.99 -3.08
N ILE A 237 12.82 -18.31 -4.22
CA ILE A 237 13.59 -19.56 -4.42
C ILE A 237 14.97 -19.33 -5.06
N SER A 238 15.17 -18.23 -5.80
CA SER A 238 16.42 -17.98 -6.53
C SER A 238 17.51 -17.40 -5.62
N THR A 239 18.77 -17.68 -5.96
CA THR A 239 19.93 -17.01 -5.39
C THR A 239 19.84 -15.50 -5.65
N ARG A 240 19.88 -14.72 -4.56
CA ARG A 240 19.89 -13.25 -4.66
C ARG A 240 21.30 -12.80 -5.05
N PRO A 241 21.44 -11.90 -6.04
CA PRO A 241 22.73 -11.33 -6.38
C PRO A 241 23.25 -10.52 -5.20
N GLN A 242 24.58 -10.50 -5.08
CA GLN A 242 25.26 -9.83 -3.99
C GLN A 242 25.12 -8.31 -4.12
N TRP A 243 24.76 -7.66 -3.01
CA TRP A 243 24.86 -6.21 -2.86
C TRP A 243 26.30 -5.83 -2.53
N LEU A 244 26.75 -4.71 -3.10
CA LEU A 244 28.12 -4.22 -2.99
C LEU A 244 28.12 -2.75 -2.57
N THR A 245 29.15 -2.34 -1.84
CA THR A 245 29.50 -0.93 -1.62
C THR A 245 30.95 -0.69 -2.01
N LEU A 246 31.36 0.57 -2.14
CA LEU A 246 32.73 0.95 -2.48
C LEU A 246 33.59 1.00 -1.21
N LYS A 247 34.69 0.24 -1.19
CA LYS A 247 35.59 0.16 -0.01
C LYS A 247 36.11 1.53 0.44
N LYS A 248 36.26 2.45 -0.51
CA LYS A 248 36.73 3.82 -0.28
C LYS A 248 35.64 4.86 -0.60
N CYS A 249 34.37 4.51 -0.46
CA CYS A 249 33.22 5.38 -0.69
C CYS A 249 33.09 5.89 -2.14
N GLY A 250 31.95 6.52 -2.46
CA GLY A 250 31.63 7.08 -3.78
C GLY A 250 32.71 8.00 -4.36
N LYS A 251 33.29 8.89 -3.55
CA LYS A 251 34.32 9.84 -4.01
C LYS A 251 35.54 9.18 -4.66
N SER A 252 35.86 7.93 -4.30
CA SER A 252 37.06 7.24 -4.79
C SER A 252 37.09 7.05 -6.31
N TYR A 253 35.95 6.76 -6.96
CA TYR A 253 35.94 6.60 -8.42
C TYR A 253 36.00 7.94 -9.15
N ILE A 254 35.46 9.00 -8.56
CA ILE A 254 35.57 10.36 -9.09
C ILE A 254 37.04 10.78 -9.07
N ASP A 255 37.72 10.59 -7.94
CA ASP A 255 39.14 10.93 -7.80
C ASP A 255 39.99 10.13 -8.81
N ALA A 256 39.64 8.86 -9.06
CA ALA A 256 40.32 8.03 -10.07
C ALA A 256 40.11 8.52 -11.51
N VAL A 257 38.91 9.03 -11.85
CA VAL A 257 38.62 9.59 -13.19
C VAL A 257 39.32 10.93 -13.39
N MET A 258 39.35 11.77 -12.35
CA MET A 258 39.92 13.10 -12.41
C MET A 258 41.44 13.12 -12.33
N HIS A 259 42.07 11.99 -11.98
CA HIS A 259 43.52 11.86 -11.92
C HIS A 259 44.15 12.14 -13.30
N GLY A 260 44.85 13.27 -13.40
CA GLY A 260 45.49 13.72 -14.64
C GLY A 260 44.57 14.46 -15.62
N PHE A 261 43.32 14.76 -15.23
CA PHE A 261 42.44 15.59 -16.03
C PHE A 261 42.90 17.06 -16.01
N PRO A 262 42.95 17.78 -17.15
CA PRO A 262 43.42 19.16 -17.20
C PRO A 262 42.55 20.08 -16.34
N SER A 263 43.17 20.76 -15.37
CA SER A 263 42.44 21.67 -14.45
C SER A 263 41.79 22.85 -15.16
N ASN A 264 42.37 23.31 -16.26
CA ASN A 264 41.83 24.38 -17.10
C ASN A 264 40.62 23.96 -17.96
N HIS A 265 40.27 22.67 -17.98
CA HIS A 265 39.07 22.13 -18.62
C HIS A 265 37.95 21.81 -17.62
N LEU A 266 38.17 22.10 -16.33
CA LEU A 266 37.22 21.85 -15.26
C LEU A 266 36.72 23.17 -14.66
N PHE A 267 35.42 23.41 -14.75
CA PHE A 267 34.78 24.63 -14.25
C PHE A 267 33.80 24.31 -13.13
N LEU A 268 34.31 24.32 -11.89
CA LEU A 268 33.48 24.25 -10.67
C LEU A 268 32.85 25.63 -10.38
N ASN A 269 31.80 25.66 -9.55
CA ASN A 269 31.03 26.87 -9.24
C ASN A 269 30.59 27.64 -10.49
N THR A 270 30.40 26.94 -11.61
CA THR A 270 30.13 27.53 -12.92
C THR A 270 28.83 26.94 -13.46
N GLN A 271 27.72 27.46 -12.92
CA GLN A 271 26.40 27.06 -13.40
C GLN A 271 26.21 27.50 -14.86
N VAL A 272 25.86 26.53 -15.71
CA VAL A 272 25.35 26.78 -17.05
C VAL A 272 23.89 27.21 -16.93
N THR A 273 23.57 28.38 -17.45
CA THR A 273 22.23 28.99 -17.38
C THR A 273 21.44 28.79 -18.66
N GLN A 274 22.13 28.74 -19.81
CA GLN A 274 21.48 28.57 -21.10
C GLN A 274 22.38 27.84 -22.10
N VAL A 275 21.77 27.06 -22.99
CA VAL A 275 22.41 26.47 -24.16
C VAL A 275 21.61 26.87 -25.41
N THR A 276 22.31 27.35 -26.43
CA THR A 276 21.72 27.82 -27.70
C THR A 276 22.44 27.17 -28.89
N SER A 277 21.73 27.01 -30.01
CA SER A 277 22.31 26.53 -31.27
C SER A 277 22.80 27.71 -32.10
N GLU A 278 23.98 27.58 -32.68
CA GLU A 278 24.55 28.52 -33.64
C GLU A 278 24.09 28.16 -35.07
N GLU A 279 24.15 29.12 -35.99
CA GLU A 279 23.76 28.92 -37.40
C GLU A 279 24.63 27.88 -38.12
N ASP A 280 25.89 27.72 -37.68
CA ASP A 280 26.85 26.76 -38.24
C ASP A 280 26.71 25.34 -37.66
N GLY A 281 25.68 25.11 -36.83
CA GLY A 281 25.39 23.81 -36.20
C GLY A 281 26.17 23.52 -34.92
N ARG A 282 27.05 24.44 -34.48
CA ARG A 282 27.68 24.36 -33.16
C ARG A 282 26.73 24.81 -32.06
N VAL A 283 27.15 24.63 -30.83
CA VAL A 283 26.33 24.87 -29.65
C VAL A 283 27.06 25.82 -28.71
N ARG A 284 26.38 26.89 -28.30
CA ARG A 284 26.91 27.87 -27.35
C ARG A 284 26.38 27.59 -25.95
N VAL A 285 27.31 27.56 -25.00
CA VAL A 285 27.05 27.37 -23.57
C VAL A 285 27.21 28.71 -22.87
N HIS A 286 26.15 29.18 -22.22
CA HIS A 286 26.13 30.41 -21.42
C HIS A 286 26.19 30.06 -19.93
N THR A 287 27.00 30.80 -19.19
CA THR A 287 27.21 30.58 -17.76
C THR A 287 26.72 31.76 -16.91
N HIS A 288 26.43 31.51 -15.64
CA HIS A 288 25.88 32.51 -14.72
C HIS A 288 26.76 33.76 -14.53
N ASN A 289 28.07 33.67 -14.80
CA ASN A 289 29.01 34.78 -14.68
C ASN A 289 29.10 35.65 -15.96
N GLY A 290 28.20 35.42 -16.93
CA GLY A 290 28.13 36.16 -18.19
C GLY A 290 29.09 35.65 -19.28
N LYS A 291 29.96 34.68 -18.99
CA LYS A 291 30.83 34.07 -20.01
C LYS A 291 30.06 33.08 -20.87
N SER A 292 30.45 33.00 -22.14
CA SER A 292 29.88 32.06 -23.11
C SER A 292 30.97 31.45 -23.97
N ASP A 293 30.88 30.15 -24.22
CA ASP A 293 31.83 29.40 -25.04
C ASP A 293 31.09 28.54 -26.07
N VAL A 294 31.69 28.38 -27.25
CA VAL A 294 31.13 27.55 -28.33
C VAL A 294 31.81 26.19 -28.36
N TYR A 295 31.00 25.16 -28.62
CA TYR A 295 31.36 23.74 -28.65
C TYR A 295 30.77 23.07 -29.88
N ASP A 296 31.44 22.05 -30.38
CA ASP A 296 30.92 21.21 -31.48
C ASP A 296 29.84 20.25 -30.98
N HIS A 297 29.85 19.93 -29.68
CA HIS A 297 28.86 19.07 -29.04
C HIS A 297 28.68 19.42 -27.56
N VAL A 298 27.45 19.35 -27.05
CA VAL A 298 27.13 19.54 -25.63
C VAL A 298 26.38 18.33 -25.10
N ILE A 299 26.88 17.76 -24.01
CA ILE A 299 26.23 16.70 -23.23
C ILE A 299 25.61 17.35 -21.99
N LEU A 300 24.28 17.43 -21.96
CA LEU A 300 23.54 17.84 -20.77
C LEU A 300 23.36 16.63 -19.85
N ALA A 301 24.28 16.48 -18.90
CA ALA A 301 24.31 15.43 -17.88
C ALA A 301 23.63 15.88 -16.57
N THR A 302 22.49 16.55 -16.71
CA THR A 302 21.66 17.12 -15.63
C THR A 302 20.33 16.37 -15.51
N HIS A 303 19.46 16.75 -14.57
CA HIS A 303 18.09 16.22 -14.54
C HIS A 303 17.29 16.68 -15.78
N GLY A 304 16.30 15.91 -16.24
CA GLY A 304 15.55 16.22 -17.46
C GLY A 304 14.85 17.59 -17.43
N ASP A 305 14.29 17.96 -16.27
CA ASP A 305 13.69 19.28 -16.04
C ASP A 305 14.74 20.41 -16.07
N GLN A 306 15.95 20.16 -15.54
CA GLN A 306 17.07 21.09 -15.63
C GLN A 306 17.56 21.23 -17.07
N ALA A 307 17.67 20.13 -17.82
CA ALA A 307 18.05 20.14 -19.23
C ALA A 307 17.07 20.99 -20.04
N LEU A 308 15.76 20.83 -19.85
CA LEU A 308 14.74 21.66 -20.50
C LEU A 308 14.89 23.15 -20.15
N ARG A 309 15.13 23.47 -18.87
CA ARG A 309 15.38 24.87 -18.45
C ARG A 309 16.63 25.46 -19.10
N ILE A 310 17.70 24.67 -19.22
CA ILE A 310 18.98 25.10 -19.82
C ILE A 310 18.83 25.34 -21.33
N ILE A 311 18.18 24.45 -22.09
CA ILE A 311 17.95 24.72 -23.51
C ILE A 311 16.93 25.87 -23.71
N GLY A 312 16.00 26.03 -22.77
CA GLY A 312 15.14 27.19 -22.63
C GLY A 312 14.40 27.54 -23.92
N SER A 313 14.57 28.79 -24.38
CA SER A 313 13.96 29.29 -25.61
C SER A 313 14.50 28.63 -26.89
N SER A 314 15.64 27.93 -26.84
CA SER A 314 16.18 27.20 -27.99
C SER A 314 15.60 25.80 -28.16
N ALA A 315 14.73 25.36 -27.25
CA ALA A 315 14.10 24.04 -27.32
C ALA A 315 13.25 23.89 -28.58
N THR A 316 13.43 22.78 -29.31
CA THR A 316 12.49 22.41 -30.37
C THR A 316 11.14 21.98 -29.77
N PRO A 317 10.05 21.98 -30.55
CA PRO A 317 8.76 21.47 -30.07
C PRO A 317 8.84 20.04 -29.52
N GLU A 318 9.57 19.15 -30.19
CA GLU A 318 9.77 17.76 -29.74
C GLU A 318 10.60 17.67 -28.45
N GLU A 319 11.67 18.46 -28.32
CA GLU A 319 12.45 18.52 -27.07
C GLU A 319 11.60 19.01 -25.91
N LYS A 320 10.77 20.03 -26.13
CA LYS A 320 9.87 20.56 -25.11
C LYS A 320 8.82 19.52 -24.70
N GLU A 321 8.20 18.86 -25.66
CA GLU A 321 7.22 17.79 -25.41
C GLU A 321 7.84 16.68 -24.55
N ILE A 322 8.97 16.12 -24.99
CA ILE A 322 9.61 14.97 -24.34
C ILE A 322 10.20 15.37 -22.98
N LEU A 323 10.98 16.45 -22.91
CA LEU A 323 11.70 16.79 -21.68
C LEU A 323 10.77 17.31 -20.57
N SER A 324 9.61 17.87 -20.91
CA SER A 324 8.64 18.38 -19.93
C SER A 324 7.99 17.26 -19.08
N ALA A 325 8.04 16.02 -19.55
CA ALA A 325 7.52 14.86 -18.82
C ALA A 325 8.41 14.47 -17.63
N PHE A 326 9.71 14.82 -17.65
CA PHE A 326 10.62 14.46 -16.57
C PHE A 326 10.56 15.50 -15.45
N LYS A 327 10.10 15.06 -14.28
CA LYS A 327 10.02 15.90 -13.07
C LYS A 327 10.94 15.34 -12.00
N THR A 328 11.25 16.18 -11.01
CA THR A 328 12.03 15.76 -9.83
C THR A 328 11.29 16.10 -8.54
N SER A 329 11.51 15.29 -7.50
CA SER A 329 11.17 15.62 -6.11
C SER A 329 12.43 16.01 -5.36
N GLU A 330 12.30 17.00 -4.48
CA GLU A 330 13.37 17.39 -3.57
C GLU A 330 13.27 16.57 -2.28
N ASN A 331 14.41 16.07 -1.80
CA ASN A 331 14.52 15.28 -0.59
C ASN A 331 15.63 15.86 0.29
N SER A 332 15.31 16.06 1.58
CA SER A 332 16.26 16.48 2.60
C SER A 332 16.96 15.27 3.17
N VAL A 333 18.27 15.32 3.37
CA VAL A 333 19.07 14.23 3.91
C VAL A 333 19.95 14.76 5.03
N VAL A 334 19.90 14.12 6.20
CA VAL A 334 20.65 14.53 7.39
C VAL A 334 21.54 13.38 7.84
N LEU A 335 22.83 13.66 8.06
CA LEU A 335 23.81 12.75 8.65
C LEU A 335 23.88 13.03 10.16
N HIS A 336 23.54 12.04 11.00
CA HIS A 336 23.44 12.19 12.45
C HIS A 336 23.64 10.86 13.21
N SER A 337 23.56 10.92 14.55
CA SER A 337 23.58 9.75 15.45
C SER A 337 22.32 9.60 16.33
N ASP A 338 21.28 10.42 16.12
CA ASP A 338 20.00 10.33 16.83
C ASP A 338 19.22 9.03 16.55
N LEU A 339 19.08 8.18 17.59
CA LEU A 339 18.37 6.90 17.55
C LEU A 339 16.84 7.02 17.52
N SER A 340 16.26 8.20 17.72
CA SER A 340 14.81 8.41 17.57
C SER A 340 14.31 8.19 16.13
N HIS A 341 15.24 8.11 15.17
CA HIS A 341 15.01 7.78 13.76
C HIS A 341 15.27 6.29 13.44
N MET A 342 15.43 5.43 14.44
CA MET A 342 15.55 3.99 14.27
C MET A 342 14.32 3.27 14.85
N PRO A 343 14.03 2.02 14.42
CA PRO A 343 13.04 1.18 15.07
C PRO A 343 13.32 1.06 16.57
N ALA A 344 12.25 1.04 17.37
CA ALA A 344 12.33 0.92 18.83
C ALA A 344 12.94 -0.42 19.25
N SER A 345 12.64 -1.50 18.51
CA SER A 345 13.30 -2.79 18.67
C SER A 345 14.58 -2.87 17.83
N GLU A 346 15.73 -3.02 18.50
CA GLU A 346 17.01 -3.27 17.80
C GLU A 346 16.98 -4.51 16.89
N LYS A 347 16.09 -5.48 17.18
CA LYS A 347 15.88 -6.65 16.33
C LYS A 347 15.36 -6.29 14.93
N ALA A 348 14.65 -5.17 14.81
CA ALA A 348 14.12 -4.68 13.54
C ALA A 348 15.11 -3.76 12.81
N TRP A 349 16.27 -3.47 13.39
CA TRP A 349 17.28 -2.64 12.73
C TRP A 349 17.75 -3.31 11.45
N SER A 350 17.62 -2.55 10.37
CA SER A 350 17.98 -2.95 9.02
C SER A 350 18.94 -1.93 8.42
N SER A 351 19.53 -2.26 7.27
CA SER A 351 20.28 -1.29 6.48
C SER A 351 19.41 -0.09 6.09
N TRP A 352 18.13 -0.36 5.78
CA TRP A 352 17.11 0.61 5.38
C TRP A 352 15.91 0.50 6.32
N ASN A 353 15.60 1.56 7.06
CA ASN A 353 14.51 1.58 8.03
C ASN A 353 13.49 2.63 7.62
N TYR A 354 12.33 2.19 7.14
CA TYR A 354 11.25 3.08 6.73
C TYR A 354 10.43 3.51 7.94
N LEU A 355 10.26 4.81 8.12
CA LEU A 355 9.51 5.41 9.23
C LEU A 355 8.22 6.04 8.72
N THR A 356 7.12 5.76 9.41
CA THR A 356 5.82 6.29 9.04
C THR A 356 4.90 6.40 10.25
N LEU A 357 3.87 7.23 10.13
CA LEU A 357 2.84 7.44 11.15
C LEU A 357 1.47 7.17 10.54
N SER A 358 0.57 6.64 11.35
CA SER A 358 -0.86 6.58 11.07
C SER A 358 -1.43 7.99 11.04
N SER A 359 -2.34 8.28 10.11
CA SER A 359 -2.93 9.61 9.99
C SER A 359 -4.04 9.82 11.04
N PRO A 360 -3.96 10.82 11.93
CA PRO A 360 -4.98 11.03 12.96
C PRO A 360 -6.30 11.64 12.44
N SER A 361 -6.32 12.24 11.23
CA SER A 361 -7.37 13.23 10.90
C SER A 361 -7.84 13.27 9.44
N THR A 362 -7.29 12.50 8.51
CA THR A 362 -7.57 12.69 7.06
C THR A 362 -8.32 11.55 6.37
N GLY A 363 -8.85 10.57 7.11
CA GLY A 363 -9.50 9.39 6.52
C GLY A 363 -8.55 8.46 5.74
N LYS A 364 -7.27 8.82 5.61
CA LYS A 364 -6.18 7.97 5.11
C LYS A 364 -5.62 7.14 6.26
N GLN A 365 -5.09 5.95 5.97
CA GLN A 365 -4.47 5.13 7.01
C GLN A 365 -3.14 5.74 7.49
N ASN A 366 -2.32 6.33 6.60
CA ASN A 366 -0.96 6.79 6.90
C ASN A 366 -0.66 8.20 6.38
N ILE A 367 0.40 8.82 6.90
CA ILE A 367 0.93 10.10 6.38
C ILE A 367 1.52 9.93 4.97
N ASP A 368 1.35 10.95 4.12
CA ASP A 368 1.90 10.99 2.76
C ASP A 368 3.32 11.59 2.72
N GLN A 369 4.22 11.04 3.54
CA GLN A 369 5.63 11.43 3.59
C GLN A 369 6.51 10.19 3.61
N VAL A 370 7.47 10.14 2.69
CA VAL A 370 8.56 9.15 2.76
C VAL A 370 9.57 9.59 3.81
N SER A 371 9.93 8.70 4.73
CA SER A 371 11.02 8.90 5.68
C SER A 371 11.81 7.61 5.81
N LEU A 372 13.12 7.70 5.67
CA LEU A 372 13.98 6.52 5.58
C LEU A 372 15.32 6.77 6.25
N THR A 373 15.67 5.92 7.21
CA THR A 373 16.98 5.95 7.87
C THR A 373 17.87 4.83 7.35
N TYR A 374 19.00 5.22 6.78
CA TYR A 374 20.09 4.36 6.38
C TYR A 374 21.03 4.12 7.57
N ASN A 375 21.23 2.86 7.94
CA ASN A 375 22.22 2.48 8.94
C ASN A 375 23.60 2.28 8.26
N MET A 376 24.48 3.27 8.38
CA MET A 376 25.78 3.27 7.70
C MET A 376 26.79 2.34 8.37
N ASN A 377 26.57 1.98 9.64
CA ASN A 377 27.36 0.94 10.29
C ASN A 377 27.21 -0.40 9.57
N ILE A 378 26.00 -0.73 9.11
CA ILE A 378 25.73 -1.93 8.31
C ILE A 378 26.18 -1.73 6.86
N LEU A 379 25.70 -0.66 6.21
CA LEU A 379 25.88 -0.48 4.76
C LEU A 379 27.35 -0.30 4.34
N GLN A 380 28.13 0.41 5.15
CA GLN A 380 29.53 0.74 4.87
C GLN A 380 30.53 0.03 5.79
N HIS A 381 30.06 -0.87 6.65
CA HIS A 381 30.89 -1.55 7.67
C HIS A 381 31.62 -0.57 8.58
N ILE A 382 30.97 0.54 8.94
CA ILE A 382 31.55 1.53 9.85
C ILE A 382 31.51 0.97 11.28
N PRO A 383 32.67 0.75 11.94
CA PRO A 383 32.70 0.10 13.26
C PRO A 383 31.97 0.93 14.33
N ARG A 384 30.85 0.42 14.85
CA ARG A 384 29.97 1.11 15.80
C ARG A 384 30.70 1.43 17.11
N GLU A 385 31.57 0.54 17.57
CA GLU A 385 32.38 0.72 18.78
C GLU A 385 33.36 1.90 18.70
N THR A 386 33.81 2.26 17.50
CA THR A 386 34.76 3.35 17.28
C THR A 386 34.05 4.66 16.93
N PHE A 387 33.01 4.59 16.09
CA PHE A 387 32.39 5.77 15.50
C PHE A 387 30.99 6.10 16.05
N GLY A 388 30.45 5.25 16.93
CA GLY A 388 29.06 5.32 17.37
C GLY A 388 28.08 4.94 16.26
N ASP A 389 26.83 5.32 16.46
CA ASP A 389 25.76 5.17 15.49
C ASP A 389 25.93 6.21 14.37
N VAL A 390 26.09 5.73 13.14
CA VAL A 390 26.26 6.58 11.96
C VAL A 390 25.05 6.38 11.07
N LEU A 391 24.15 7.36 11.10
CA LEU A 391 22.84 7.28 10.45
C LEU A 391 22.72 8.39 9.41
N VAL A 392 22.12 8.05 8.28
CA VAL A 392 21.69 9.04 7.29
C VAL A 392 20.18 8.94 7.18
N THR A 393 19.45 9.99 7.54
CA THR A 393 17.99 10.01 7.45
C THR A 393 17.53 10.92 6.33
N MET A 394 16.74 10.38 5.43
CA MET A 394 16.05 11.11 4.39
C MET A 394 14.65 11.51 4.87
N ASN A 395 14.30 12.78 4.67
CA ASN A 395 13.02 13.39 4.99
C ASN A 395 12.53 13.00 6.40
N PRO A 396 13.29 13.35 7.44
CA PRO A 396 13.00 12.90 8.80
C PRO A 396 11.61 13.40 9.24
N LEU A 397 10.84 12.55 9.91
CA LEU A 397 9.46 12.86 10.36
C LEU A 397 9.40 13.98 11.40
N HIS A 398 10.47 14.11 12.19
CA HIS A 398 10.75 15.18 13.13
C HIS A 398 12.21 15.58 12.97
N GLN A 399 12.62 16.76 13.43
CA GLN A 399 14.03 17.17 13.30
C GLN A 399 14.93 16.30 14.21
N PRO A 400 16.04 15.74 13.68
CA PRO A 400 17.03 15.06 14.53
C PRO A 400 17.59 16.02 15.58
N ASN A 401 18.03 15.49 16.72
CA ASN A 401 18.67 16.27 17.77
C ASN A 401 19.87 17.07 17.18
N PRO A 402 19.87 18.42 17.26
CA PRO A 402 20.92 19.27 16.68
C PRO A 402 22.34 18.89 17.10
N ASP A 403 22.53 18.42 18.34
CA ASP A 403 23.84 18.05 18.88
C ASP A 403 24.42 16.77 18.23
N THR A 404 23.58 15.99 17.54
CA THR A 404 23.98 14.74 16.87
C THR A 404 24.25 14.92 15.38
N ILE A 405 23.87 16.06 14.79
CA ILE A 405 23.95 16.31 13.35
C ILE A 405 25.39 16.68 12.95
N GLN A 406 25.90 16.04 11.89
CA GLN A 406 27.20 16.36 11.29
C GLN A 406 27.11 16.75 9.81
N GLY A 407 25.93 16.72 9.21
CA GLY A 407 25.73 17.22 7.84
C GLY A 407 24.27 17.24 7.43
N SER A 408 23.91 18.19 6.57
CA SER A 408 22.59 18.31 5.96
C SER A 408 22.73 18.62 4.48
N PHE A 409 21.96 17.91 3.66
CA PHE A 409 22.07 17.93 2.20
C PHE A 409 20.68 17.92 1.58
N THR A 410 20.58 18.46 0.38
CA THR A 410 19.37 18.43 -0.43
C THR A 410 19.67 17.72 -1.74
N TYR A 411 18.89 16.68 -2.04
CA TYR A 411 18.99 15.94 -3.31
C TYR A 411 17.69 16.00 -4.08
N ARG A 412 17.80 15.78 -5.39
CA ARG A 412 16.65 15.67 -6.29
C ARG A 412 16.60 14.28 -6.88
N HIS A 413 15.43 13.65 -6.82
CA HIS A 413 15.18 12.33 -7.39
C HIS A 413 14.18 12.42 -8.54
N PRO A 414 14.37 11.68 -9.65
CA PRO A 414 13.39 11.65 -10.73
C PRO A 414 12.05 11.07 -10.27
N LEU A 415 10.96 11.67 -10.74
CA LEU A 415 9.62 11.14 -10.56
C LEU A 415 9.22 10.26 -11.74
N TYR A 416 8.73 9.06 -11.43
CA TYR A 416 8.34 8.05 -12.41
C TYR A 416 6.82 8.01 -12.54
N THR A 417 6.32 8.80 -13.49
CA THR A 417 4.91 8.80 -13.89
C THR A 417 4.75 8.06 -15.23
N PRO A 418 3.52 7.71 -15.65
CA PRO A 418 3.29 7.08 -16.95
C PRO A 418 3.77 7.97 -18.12
N GLU A 419 3.69 9.30 -17.96
CA GLU A 419 4.19 10.26 -18.94
C GLU A 419 5.71 10.21 -19.04
N ALA A 420 6.42 10.13 -17.90
CA ALA A 420 7.88 10.04 -17.88
C ALA A 420 8.35 8.73 -18.54
N VAL A 421 7.72 7.59 -18.22
CA VAL A 421 8.04 6.29 -18.84
C VAL A 421 7.77 6.30 -20.35
N ARG A 422 6.67 6.91 -20.80
CA ARG A 422 6.41 7.12 -22.23
C ARG A 422 7.48 8.00 -22.89
N ALA A 423 7.86 9.09 -22.24
CA ALA A 423 8.88 10.02 -22.75
C ALA A 423 10.25 9.34 -22.88
N GLN A 424 10.61 8.38 -22.02
CA GLN A 424 11.83 7.59 -22.17
C GLN A 424 11.88 6.84 -23.51
N LYS A 425 10.75 6.26 -23.95
CA LYS A 425 10.66 5.58 -25.27
C LYS A 425 10.82 6.56 -26.44
N LEU A 426 10.58 7.85 -26.23
CA LEU A 426 10.67 8.90 -27.25
C LEU A 426 12.03 9.60 -27.28
N LEU A 427 12.88 9.45 -26.26
CA LEU A 427 14.20 10.08 -26.18
C LEU A 427 15.08 9.95 -27.43
N PRO A 428 15.12 8.80 -28.14
CA PRO A 428 15.92 8.67 -29.37
C PRO A 428 15.58 9.69 -30.46
N ARG A 429 14.38 10.29 -30.42
CA ARG A 429 13.95 11.32 -31.39
C ARG A 429 14.75 12.61 -31.25
N ILE A 430 15.18 12.97 -30.05
CA ILE A 430 15.86 14.25 -29.76
C ILE A 430 17.37 14.11 -29.55
N GLN A 431 17.88 12.89 -29.36
CA GLN A 431 19.30 12.66 -29.11
C GLN A 431 20.17 13.01 -30.33
N ASN A 432 21.18 13.86 -30.10
CA ASN A 432 22.22 14.23 -31.08
C ASN A 432 21.68 14.73 -32.43
N LYS A 433 20.52 15.41 -32.44
CA LYS A 433 19.96 15.99 -33.68
C LYS A 433 20.60 17.33 -34.06
N ARG A 434 21.06 18.09 -33.07
CA ARG A 434 21.60 19.45 -33.23
C ARG A 434 22.87 19.70 -32.40
N GLY A 435 23.71 18.67 -32.25
CA GLY A 435 24.92 18.75 -31.41
C GLY A 435 24.66 18.74 -29.90
N ILE A 436 23.43 18.40 -29.46
CA ILE A 436 23.07 18.30 -28.05
C ILE A 436 22.67 16.85 -27.74
N SER A 437 23.15 16.33 -26.61
CA SER A 437 22.74 15.02 -26.09
C SER A 437 22.33 15.13 -24.62
N TYR A 438 21.36 14.31 -24.22
CA TYR A 438 20.76 14.35 -22.89
C TYR A 438 21.10 13.07 -22.11
N ALA A 439 21.74 13.20 -20.97
CA ALA A 439 22.20 12.08 -20.15
C ALA A 439 21.73 12.23 -18.70
N GLY A 440 21.42 11.13 -18.04
CA GLY A 440 21.05 11.16 -16.63
C GLY A 440 20.31 9.90 -16.19
N ALA A 441 20.21 9.71 -14.88
CA ALA A 441 19.54 8.52 -14.32
C ALA A 441 18.06 8.41 -14.74
N TRP A 442 17.43 9.56 -15.02
CA TRP A 442 16.04 9.68 -15.46
C TRP A 442 15.77 9.09 -16.86
N THR A 443 16.79 8.69 -17.63
CA THR A 443 16.60 8.04 -18.93
C THR A 443 16.16 6.58 -18.82
N LYS A 444 16.27 5.96 -17.63
CA LYS A 444 15.77 4.62 -17.29
C LYS A 444 15.24 4.61 -15.85
N TYR A 445 15.55 3.63 -15.00
CA TYR A 445 14.92 3.45 -13.67
C TYR A 445 15.35 4.42 -12.57
N GLY A 446 16.35 5.28 -12.81
CA GLY A 446 16.73 6.34 -11.87
C GLY A 446 17.93 5.99 -10.99
N PHE A 447 18.58 4.86 -11.28
CA PHE A 447 19.71 4.38 -10.51
C PHE A 447 21.04 4.87 -11.05
N HIS A 448 22.10 4.64 -10.28
CA HIS A 448 23.43 5.07 -10.66
C HIS A 448 23.93 4.39 -11.94
N GLU A 449 23.62 3.09 -12.15
CA GLU A 449 23.91 2.40 -13.42
C GLU A 449 23.23 3.09 -14.60
N ASP A 450 21.97 3.50 -14.45
CA ASP A 450 21.21 4.13 -15.52
C ASP A 450 21.85 5.45 -15.95
N GLY A 451 22.19 6.28 -14.96
CA GLY A 451 22.89 7.54 -15.20
C GLY A 451 24.26 7.30 -15.81
N PHE A 452 25.07 6.42 -15.20
CA PHE A 452 26.41 6.10 -15.67
C PHE A 452 26.40 5.56 -17.11
N SER A 453 25.52 4.61 -17.40
CA SER A 453 25.38 3.99 -18.72
C SER A 453 24.88 4.98 -19.77
N SER A 454 23.98 5.92 -19.43
CA SER A 454 23.54 6.95 -20.38
C SER A 454 24.69 7.84 -20.84
N GLY A 455 25.62 8.19 -19.94
CA GLY A 455 26.82 8.95 -20.26
C GLY A 455 27.80 8.17 -21.14
N LEU A 456 28.03 6.88 -20.84
CA LEU A 456 28.85 6.00 -21.68
C LEU A 456 28.26 5.83 -23.08
N HIS A 457 26.94 5.63 -23.17
CA HIS A 457 26.24 5.44 -24.42
C HIS A 457 26.38 6.67 -25.34
N ILE A 458 26.22 7.88 -24.80
CA ILE A 458 26.43 9.10 -25.59
C ILE A 458 27.89 9.23 -26.06
N ALA A 459 28.85 8.97 -25.17
CA ALA A 459 30.26 9.02 -25.54
C ALA A 459 30.60 8.02 -26.66
N GLN A 460 30.04 6.81 -26.59
CA GLN A 460 30.26 5.75 -27.56
C GLN A 460 29.52 6.00 -28.89
N ASP A 461 28.22 6.27 -28.85
CA ASP A 461 27.37 6.24 -30.05
C ASP A 461 27.30 7.58 -30.76
N HIS A 462 27.40 8.70 -30.03
CA HIS A 462 27.34 10.04 -30.61
C HIS A 462 28.72 10.63 -30.93
N LEU A 463 29.73 10.16 -30.20
CA LEU A 463 31.10 10.69 -30.25
C LEU A 463 32.16 9.59 -30.49
N TYR A 464 31.75 8.36 -30.79
CA TYR A 464 32.64 7.28 -31.25
C TYR A 464 33.77 6.93 -30.27
N ALA A 465 33.58 7.17 -28.97
CA ALA A 465 34.52 6.75 -27.94
C ALA A 465 34.59 5.21 -27.85
N LYS A 466 35.80 4.66 -27.77
CA LYS A 466 36.00 3.21 -27.62
C LYS A 466 36.05 2.83 -26.14
N LEU A 467 35.03 2.09 -25.69
CA LEU A 467 35.01 1.54 -24.34
C LEU A 467 35.96 0.34 -24.22
N PRO A 468 36.66 0.17 -23.09
CA PRO A 468 37.57 -0.95 -22.84
C PRO A 468 36.84 -2.25 -22.43
N PHE A 469 35.51 -2.27 -22.53
CA PHE A 469 34.64 -3.41 -22.25
C PHE A 469 33.39 -3.31 -23.13
N GLN A 470 32.67 -4.42 -23.26
CA GLN A 470 31.39 -4.44 -23.98
C GLN A 470 30.32 -3.72 -23.14
N PHE A 471 29.64 -2.75 -23.76
CA PHE A 471 28.48 -2.10 -23.17
C PHE A 471 27.32 -3.09 -23.02
N VAL A 472 26.66 -3.09 -21.87
CA VAL A 472 25.52 -3.97 -21.57
C VAL A 472 24.29 -3.12 -21.25
N ASP A 473 23.17 -3.39 -21.90
CA ASP A 473 21.90 -2.75 -21.52
C ASP A 473 21.36 -3.38 -20.22
N SER A 474 21.39 -2.61 -19.13
CA SER A 474 20.89 -3.00 -17.81
C SER A 474 19.36 -3.18 -17.73
N THR A 475 18.60 -2.67 -18.72
CA THR A 475 17.12 -2.67 -18.68
C THR A 475 16.54 -4.08 -18.61
N TYR A 476 17.17 -5.02 -19.31
CA TYR A 476 16.74 -6.42 -19.40
C TYR A 476 17.84 -7.36 -18.92
N SER A 477 18.47 -7.04 -17.79
CA SER A 477 19.59 -7.82 -17.24
C SER A 477 19.21 -9.29 -16.94
N ARG A 478 17.92 -9.59 -16.72
CA ARG A 478 17.38 -10.96 -16.56
C ARG A 478 16.63 -11.47 -17.79
N GLY A 479 16.77 -10.80 -18.93
CA GLY A 479 15.97 -11.05 -20.13
C GLY A 479 14.65 -10.28 -20.14
N ARG A 480 13.85 -10.51 -21.18
CA ARG A 480 12.56 -9.84 -21.37
C ARG A 480 11.41 -10.56 -20.68
N LYS A 481 11.35 -11.89 -20.76
CA LYS A 481 10.27 -12.67 -20.13
C LYS A 481 10.78 -13.48 -18.93
N PRO A 482 10.05 -13.48 -17.80
CA PRO A 482 10.25 -14.50 -16.79
C PRO A 482 9.89 -15.87 -17.37
N SER A 483 10.71 -16.88 -17.07
CA SER A 483 10.36 -18.27 -17.32
C SER A 483 10.00 -18.90 -15.97
N LEU A 484 8.82 -19.52 -15.91
CA LEU A 484 8.34 -20.19 -14.71
C LEU A 484 8.78 -21.64 -14.74
N GLY A 485 9.45 -22.09 -13.68
CA GLY A 485 9.80 -23.48 -13.48
C GLY A 485 8.65 -24.30 -12.88
N LEU A 486 8.84 -25.62 -12.80
CA LEU A 486 7.89 -26.52 -12.13
C LEU A 486 7.67 -26.15 -10.66
N ALA A 487 8.72 -25.68 -9.98
CA ALA A 487 8.63 -25.22 -8.60
C ALA A 487 7.72 -23.98 -8.45
N ASP A 488 7.83 -23.02 -9.38
CA ASP A 488 6.98 -21.81 -9.37
C ASP A 488 5.50 -22.18 -9.61
N LEU A 489 5.25 -23.08 -10.56
CA LEU A 489 3.89 -23.59 -10.84
C LEU A 489 3.30 -24.32 -9.63
N PHE A 490 4.10 -25.11 -8.92
CA PHE A 490 3.67 -25.80 -7.69
C PHE A 490 3.33 -24.81 -6.57
N VAL A 491 4.17 -23.80 -6.34
CA VAL A 491 3.90 -22.75 -5.35
C VAL A 491 2.64 -21.96 -5.72
N ARG A 492 2.47 -21.58 -6.99
CA ARG A 492 1.24 -20.93 -7.49
C ARG A 492 0.00 -21.78 -7.22
N LEU A 493 0.08 -23.09 -7.48
CA LEU A 493 -1.03 -24.02 -7.19
C LEU A 493 -1.38 -24.04 -5.70
N ILE A 494 -0.37 -24.11 -4.80
CA ILE A 494 -0.61 -24.04 -3.34
C ILE A 494 -1.30 -22.74 -2.95
N ILE A 495 -0.84 -21.60 -3.48
CA ILE A 495 -1.43 -20.29 -3.18
C ILE A 495 -2.91 -20.26 -3.60
N LEU A 496 -3.23 -20.72 -4.81
CA LEU A 496 -4.60 -20.79 -5.32
C LEU A 496 -5.48 -21.70 -4.45
N ILE A 497 -4.96 -22.87 -4.05
CA ILE A 497 -5.65 -23.79 -3.15
C ILE A 497 -5.99 -23.10 -1.81
N ILE A 498 -5.02 -22.40 -1.22
CA ILE A 498 -5.22 -21.65 0.04
C ILE A 498 -6.31 -20.58 -0.13
N GLN A 499 -6.30 -19.82 -1.24
CA GLN A 499 -7.32 -18.80 -1.51
C GLN A 499 -8.72 -19.39 -1.67
N VAL A 500 -8.84 -20.51 -2.38
CA VAL A 500 -10.12 -21.23 -2.55
C VAL A 500 -10.63 -21.71 -1.19
N TYR A 501 -9.80 -22.37 -0.38
CA TYR A 501 -10.22 -22.83 0.95
C TYR A 501 -10.61 -21.68 1.88
N TYR A 502 -9.86 -20.58 1.88
CA TYR A 502 -10.21 -19.40 2.66
C TYR A 502 -11.57 -18.84 2.23
N THR A 503 -11.78 -18.68 0.93
CA THR A 503 -13.04 -18.15 0.37
C THR A 503 -14.22 -19.05 0.71
N LEU A 504 -14.08 -20.37 0.54
CA LEU A 504 -15.09 -21.35 0.94
C LEU A 504 -15.37 -21.31 2.44
N SER A 505 -14.35 -21.16 3.28
CA SER A 505 -14.51 -21.07 4.74
C SER A 505 -15.29 -19.82 5.14
N VAL A 506 -15.04 -18.68 4.51
CA VAL A 506 -15.81 -17.43 4.75
C VAL A 506 -17.26 -17.60 4.31
N ILE A 507 -17.51 -18.21 3.15
CA ILE A 507 -18.87 -18.48 2.66
C ILE A 507 -19.60 -19.40 3.65
N LEU A 508 -19.01 -20.53 4.02
CA LEU A 508 -19.60 -21.49 4.96
C LEU A 508 -19.83 -20.88 6.34
N GLY A 509 -18.87 -20.10 6.85
CA GLY A 509 -19.00 -19.38 8.11
C GLY A 509 -20.15 -18.37 8.09
N THR A 510 -20.30 -17.63 6.99
CA THR A 510 -21.38 -16.65 6.82
C THR A 510 -22.75 -17.34 6.75
N VAL A 511 -22.84 -18.47 6.04
CA VAL A 511 -24.06 -19.28 5.97
C VAL A 511 -24.41 -19.86 7.34
N ALA A 512 -23.42 -20.39 8.06
CA ALA A 512 -23.61 -20.94 9.40
C ALA A 512 -24.05 -19.87 10.40
N LEU A 513 -23.44 -18.67 10.38
CA LEU A 513 -23.85 -17.53 11.20
C LEU A 513 -25.27 -17.06 10.86
N SER A 514 -25.60 -17.00 9.57
CA SER A 514 -26.95 -16.64 9.12
C SER A 514 -27.99 -17.64 9.61
N TYR A 515 -27.71 -18.94 9.52
CA TYR A 515 -28.60 -20.00 10.00
C TYR A 515 -28.70 -20.02 11.53
N GLY A 516 -27.59 -19.81 12.23
CA GLY A 516 -27.52 -19.78 13.69
C GLY A 516 -28.09 -18.52 14.33
N SER A 517 -28.22 -17.42 13.58
CA SER A 517 -28.76 -16.16 14.10
C SER A 517 -30.24 -16.27 14.50
N VAL A 518 -31.05 -17.04 13.76
CA VAL A 518 -32.48 -17.24 14.05
C VAL A 518 -32.73 -17.95 15.39
N PRO A 519 -32.15 -19.14 15.68
CA PRO A 519 -32.32 -19.77 16.97
C PRO A 519 -31.69 -18.95 18.11
N LEU A 520 -30.55 -18.29 17.86
CA LEU A 520 -29.94 -17.40 18.86
C LEU A 520 -30.85 -16.22 19.21
N TYR A 521 -31.46 -15.58 18.21
CA TYR A 521 -32.44 -14.52 18.41
C TYR A 521 -33.66 -15.03 19.19
N LYS A 522 -34.22 -16.19 18.82
CA LYS A 522 -35.34 -16.81 19.55
C LYS A 522 -35.00 -17.08 21.01
N MET A 523 -33.81 -17.64 21.27
CA MET A 523 -33.34 -17.92 22.62
C MET A 523 -33.23 -16.63 23.45
N ILE A 524 -32.64 -15.57 22.90
CA ILE A 524 -32.53 -14.26 23.57
C ILE A 524 -33.92 -13.68 23.85
N CYS A 525 -34.82 -13.64 22.86
CA CYS A 525 -36.17 -13.10 23.05
C CYS A 525 -36.99 -13.88 24.09
N GLN A 526 -36.90 -15.22 24.08
CA GLN A 526 -37.62 -16.09 25.02
C GLN A 526 -37.06 -16.05 26.45
N THR A 527 -35.79 -15.70 26.62
CA THR A 527 -35.16 -15.62 27.96
C THR A 527 -35.26 -14.23 28.58
N THR A 528 -35.24 -13.18 27.76
CA THR A 528 -35.19 -11.79 28.24
C THR A 528 -36.53 -11.05 28.17
N GLY A 529 -37.51 -11.60 27.43
CA GLY A 529 -38.78 -10.91 27.16
C GLY A 529 -38.64 -9.64 26.30
N TRP A 530 -37.49 -9.48 25.63
CA TRP A 530 -37.17 -8.32 24.80
C TRP A 530 -38.23 -8.11 23.70
N GLY A 531 -38.73 -6.89 23.56
CA GLY A 531 -39.84 -6.56 22.65
C GLY A 531 -41.26 -6.84 23.19
N GLY A 532 -41.41 -7.11 24.49
CA GLY A 532 -42.71 -7.28 25.15
C GLY A 532 -43.33 -8.66 24.97
N GLN A 533 -42.51 -9.67 24.62
CA GLN A 533 -42.91 -11.07 24.55
C GLN A 533 -42.84 -11.68 25.96
N PRO A 534 -43.94 -12.22 26.52
CA PRO A 534 -43.89 -12.82 27.84
C PRO A 534 -43.07 -14.11 27.86
N ILE A 535 -42.38 -14.31 28.98
CA ILE A 535 -41.68 -15.57 29.26
C ILE A 535 -42.61 -16.47 30.09
N ARG A 536 -42.42 -17.79 30.03
CA ARG A 536 -43.34 -18.75 30.70
C ARG A 536 -43.35 -18.61 32.23
N ALA A 537 -42.23 -18.16 32.83
CA ALA A 537 -42.12 -17.81 34.26
C ALA A 537 -40.80 -17.04 34.48
N HIS A 538 -40.80 -16.03 35.36
CA HIS A 538 -39.61 -15.26 35.73
C HIS A 538 -39.06 -15.68 37.10
N GLY A 539 -37.73 -15.65 37.25
CA GLY A 539 -37.00 -15.86 38.52
C GLY A 539 -36.02 -17.04 38.51
N PRO A 540 -34.87 -16.96 39.21
CA PRO A 540 -33.89 -18.05 39.30
C PRO A 540 -34.35 -19.26 40.15
N ASP A 541 -35.42 -19.11 40.94
CA ASP A 541 -35.96 -20.13 41.86
C ASP A 541 -37.37 -20.63 41.46
N VAL A 542 -37.68 -20.68 40.15
CA VAL A 542 -38.99 -21.17 39.68
C VAL A 542 -39.07 -22.69 39.82
N ASP A 543 -39.91 -23.18 40.74
CA ASP A 543 -40.33 -24.58 40.75
C ASP A 543 -41.42 -24.79 39.68
N TYR A 544 -41.08 -25.57 38.65
CA TYR A 544 -41.98 -25.91 37.54
C TYR A 544 -42.90 -27.11 37.85
N SER A 545 -42.89 -27.63 39.08
CA SER A 545 -43.89 -28.60 39.55
C SER A 545 -45.30 -27.96 39.55
N GLU A 546 -46.35 -28.80 39.47
CA GLU A 546 -47.74 -28.32 39.56
C GLU A 546 -47.98 -27.52 40.86
N ASP A 547 -47.35 -27.94 41.96
CA ASP A 547 -47.43 -27.26 43.25
C ASP A 547 -46.70 -25.91 43.26
N GLY A 548 -45.53 -25.84 42.61
CA GLY A 548 -44.74 -24.62 42.47
C GLY A 548 -45.45 -23.53 41.65
N LEU A 549 -46.09 -23.92 40.54
CA LEU A 549 -46.89 -23.01 39.71
C LEU A 549 -48.20 -22.60 40.41
N ALA A 550 -48.86 -23.50 41.14
CA ALA A 550 -50.05 -23.19 41.90
C ALA A 550 -49.78 -22.19 43.03
N SER A 551 -48.60 -22.24 43.65
CA SER A 551 -48.20 -21.32 44.72
C SER A 551 -48.11 -19.84 44.27
N ARG A 552 -47.91 -19.58 42.96
CA ARG A 552 -47.87 -18.23 42.37
C ARG A 552 -49.25 -17.62 42.13
N LEU A 553 -50.32 -18.41 42.23
CA LEU A 553 -51.71 -17.97 42.06
C LEU A 553 -52.37 -17.55 43.38
N VAL A 554 -51.56 -17.20 44.38
CA VAL A 554 -52.01 -16.69 45.69
C VAL A 554 -51.90 -15.16 45.69
N PRO A 555 -53.02 -14.43 45.85
CA PRO A 555 -53.01 -12.97 45.86
C PRO A 555 -52.15 -12.38 46.99
N VAL A 556 -51.24 -11.47 46.64
CA VAL A 556 -50.44 -10.71 47.61
C VAL A 556 -51.28 -9.56 48.17
N THR A 557 -51.96 -9.82 49.29
CA THR A 557 -52.92 -8.88 49.91
C THR A 557 -52.28 -7.60 50.46
N SER A 558 -50.97 -7.59 50.67
CA SER A 558 -50.20 -6.41 51.11
C SER A 558 -49.79 -5.48 49.96
N ALA A 559 -49.98 -5.87 48.70
CA ALA A 559 -49.60 -5.09 47.53
C ALA A 559 -50.75 -4.21 47.01
N ASN A 560 -50.41 -3.15 46.26
CA ASN A 560 -51.40 -2.33 45.57
C ASN A 560 -52.00 -3.07 44.37
N ARG A 561 -53.28 -2.83 44.08
CA ARG A 561 -53.91 -3.34 42.86
C ARG A 561 -53.34 -2.64 41.64
N ILE A 562 -52.89 -3.42 40.65
CA ILE A 562 -52.39 -2.94 39.36
C ILE A 562 -53.57 -2.87 38.39
N ARG A 563 -53.70 -1.74 37.70
CA ARG A 563 -54.72 -1.53 36.66
C ARG A 563 -54.26 -2.15 35.35
N VAL A 564 -54.95 -3.19 34.89
CA VAL A 564 -54.72 -3.79 33.58
C VAL A 564 -55.74 -3.23 32.60
N THR A 565 -55.28 -2.50 31.59
CA THR A 565 -56.12 -1.94 30.51
C THR A 565 -56.06 -2.84 29.28
N PHE A 566 -57.17 -2.94 28.58
CA PHE A 566 -57.30 -3.80 27.41
C PHE A 566 -57.45 -2.95 26.15
N SER A 567 -56.57 -3.19 25.19
CA SER A 567 -56.58 -2.54 23.89
C SER A 567 -56.71 -3.58 22.79
N SER A 568 -57.41 -3.22 21.72
CA SER A 568 -57.62 -4.09 20.56
C SER A 568 -57.39 -3.34 19.25
N SER A 569 -56.91 -4.07 18.26
CA SER A 569 -56.77 -3.61 16.88
C SER A 569 -56.98 -4.77 15.92
N VAL A 570 -57.36 -4.45 14.69
CA VAL A 570 -57.46 -5.41 13.57
C VAL A 570 -56.65 -4.87 12.42
N SER A 571 -56.05 -5.75 11.63
CA SER A 571 -55.41 -5.36 10.37
C SER A 571 -56.46 -4.87 9.35
N ASP A 572 -56.14 -3.85 8.56
CA ASP A 572 -57.06 -3.25 7.58
C ASP A 572 -57.63 -4.24 6.54
N VAL A 573 -56.95 -5.37 6.34
CA VAL A 573 -57.37 -6.44 5.41
C VAL A 573 -58.27 -7.51 6.04
N LEU A 574 -58.52 -7.41 7.35
CA LEU A 574 -59.38 -8.33 8.09
C LEU A 574 -60.69 -7.59 8.44
N PRO A 575 -61.82 -7.90 7.77
CA PRO A 575 -63.11 -7.24 7.99
C PRO A 575 -63.79 -7.75 9.28
N TRP A 576 -63.08 -7.65 10.40
CA TRP A 576 -63.57 -8.01 11.72
C TRP A 576 -63.69 -6.77 12.58
N LYS A 577 -64.74 -6.73 13.41
CA LYS A 577 -64.82 -5.80 14.52
C LYS A 577 -64.34 -6.52 15.78
N PHE A 578 -63.26 -6.04 16.39
CA PHE A 578 -62.68 -6.66 17.57
C PHE A 578 -62.48 -5.63 18.69
N THR A 579 -63.21 -5.80 19.79
CA THR A 579 -63.24 -4.83 20.89
C THR A 579 -63.23 -5.53 22.25
N PRO A 580 -62.49 -5.01 23.25
CA PRO A 580 -62.56 -5.53 24.61
C PRO A 580 -63.95 -5.21 25.21
N GLN A 581 -64.55 -6.17 25.91
CA GLN A 581 -65.79 -5.94 26.65
C GLN A 581 -65.54 -5.11 27.91
N GLN A 582 -64.47 -5.42 28.64
CA GLN A 582 -64.00 -4.61 29.77
C GLN A 582 -62.82 -3.73 29.33
N ARG A 583 -62.88 -2.42 29.60
CA ARG A 583 -61.76 -1.49 29.29
C ARG A 583 -60.59 -1.64 30.25
N GLU A 584 -60.86 -1.95 31.51
CA GLU A 584 -59.84 -2.18 32.54
C GLU A 584 -60.33 -3.16 33.62
N VAL A 585 -59.38 -3.84 34.27
CA VAL A 585 -59.57 -4.64 35.48
C VAL A 585 -58.45 -4.30 36.47
N ARG A 586 -58.73 -4.27 37.77
CA ARG A 586 -57.72 -4.04 38.81
C ARG A 586 -57.44 -5.31 39.60
N VAL A 587 -56.23 -5.86 39.48
CA VAL A 587 -55.83 -7.14 40.08
C VAL A 587 -54.69 -6.95 41.07
N LEU A 588 -54.65 -7.76 42.12
CA LEU A 588 -53.46 -7.94 42.94
C LEU A 588 -52.44 -8.83 42.19
N PRO A 589 -51.14 -8.64 42.40
CA PRO A 589 -50.15 -9.66 42.03
C PRO A 589 -50.53 -11.01 42.64
N GLY A 590 -50.49 -12.08 41.83
CA GLY A 590 -50.98 -13.42 42.17
C GLY A 590 -52.49 -13.64 42.04
N GLU A 591 -53.29 -12.58 41.85
CA GLU A 591 -54.74 -12.71 41.60
C GLU A 591 -55.00 -13.02 40.12
N THR A 592 -55.71 -14.12 39.87
CA THR A 592 -56.17 -14.47 38.53
C THR A 592 -57.35 -13.60 38.11
N ALA A 593 -57.34 -13.09 36.88
CA ALA A 593 -58.46 -12.37 36.30
C ALA A 593 -58.83 -12.91 34.92
N LEU A 594 -60.12 -12.75 34.61
CA LEU A 594 -60.73 -13.11 33.34
C LEU A 594 -61.27 -11.84 32.67
N ALA A 595 -60.82 -11.58 31.45
CA ALA A 595 -61.34 -10.53 30.58
C ALA A 595 -61.89 -11.14 29.29
N PHE A 596 -62.82 -10.46 28.63
CA PHE A 596 -63.43 -10.91 27.39
C PHE A 596 -63.20 -9.89 26.28
N TYR A 597 -62.93 -10.39 25.09
CA TYR A 597 -62.97 -9.61 23.86
C TYR A 597 -64.06 -10.15 22.96
N THR A 598 -64.81 -9.26 22.31
CA THR A 598 -65.81 -9.66 21.31
C THR A 598 -65.21 -9.46 19.92
N ALA A 599 -65.26 -10.52 19.11
CA ALA A 599 -64.90 -10.50 17.70
C ALA A 599 -66.13 -10.78 16.83
N THR A 600 -66.41 -9.91 15.87
CA THR A 600 -67.50 -10.08 14.89
C THR A 600 -66.92 -10.09 13.48
N ASN A 601 -67.20 -11.13 12.71
CA ASN A 601 -66.91 -11.14 11.27
C ASN A 601 -67.97 -10.33 10.54
N THR A 602 -67.57 -9.19 9.95
CA THR A 602 -68.49 -8.28 9.23
C THR A 602 -68.59 -8.57 7.73
N SER A 603 -67.91 -9.60 7.25
CA SER A 603 -67.96 -10.02 5.85
C SER A 603 -69.01 -11.10 5.57
N ASP A 604 -69.23 -11.35 4.29
CA ASP A 604 -70.10 -12.39 3.72
C ASP A 604 -69.40 -13.74 3.54
N THR A 605 -68.15 -13.88 4.00
CA THR A 605 -67.36 -15.11 3.88
C THR A 605 -66.74 -15.53 5.22
N ASP A 606 -66.50 -16.83 5.37
CA ASP A 606 -65.79 -17.37 6.52
C ASP A 606 -64.33 -16.95 6.47
N ILE A 607 -63.80 -16.43 7.58
CA ILE A 607 -62.41 -15.98 7.66
C ILE A 607 -61.72 -16.62 8.86
N ILE A 608 -60.46 -16.99 8.66
CA ILE A 608 -59.57 -17.44 9.73
C ILE A 608 -58.66 -16.28 10.13
N GLY A 609 -58.72 -15.90 11.40
CA GLY A 609 -57.89 -14.87 12.01
C GLY A 609 -56.90 -15.48 13.00
N VAL A 610 -55.74 -14.84 13.14
CA VAL A 610 -54.76 -15.15 14.21
C VAL A 610 -54.43 -13.87 14.95
N ALA A 611 -54.44 -13.94 16.28
CA ALA A 611 -54.10 -12.81 17.14
C ALA A 611 -52.65 -12.89 17.64
N THR A 612 -51.99 -11.73 17.65
CA THR A 612 -50.74 -11.49 18.39
C THR A 612 -51.00 -10.48 19.50
N TYR A 613 -50.10 -10.41 20.48
CA TYR A 613 -50.23 -9.48 21.59
C TYR A 613 -48.91 -8.93 22.08
N SER A 614 -49.00 -7.83 22.82
CA SER A 614 -47.88 -7.21 23.52
C SER A 614 -48.33 -6.59 24.84
N VAL A 615 -47.41 -6.53 25.79
CA VAL A 615 -47.61 -5.94 27.11
C VAL A 615 -46.81 -4.64 27.21
N THR A 616 -47.47 -3.56 27.65
CA THR A 616 -46.85 -2.25 27.82
C THR A 616 -47.06 -1.74 29.25
N PRO A 617 -46.04 -1.22 29.95
CA PRO A 617 -44.63 -1.09 29.53
C PRO A 617 -43.92 -2.45 29.36
N GLY A 618 -42.98 -2.54 28.41
CA GLY A 618 -42.34 -3.81 28.04
C GLY A 618 -41.59 -4.52 29.18
N GLN A 619 -41.13 -3.77 30.19
CA GLN A 619 -40.51 -4.31 31.40
C GLN A 619 -41.46 -5.16 32.26
N VAL A 620 -42.78 -5.04 32.07
CA VAL A 620 -43.80 -5.86 32.77
C VAL A 620 -44.08 -7.17 32.06
N ALA A 621 -43.78 -7.27 30.76
CA ALA A 621 -44.01 -8.48 29.97
C ALA A 621 -43.50 -9.78 30.63
N PRO A 622 -42.35 -9.79 31.33
CA PRO A 622 -41.88 -11.01 31.97
C PRO A 622 -42.68 -11.44 33.21
N TYR A 623 -43.43 -10.51 33.82
CA TYR A 623 -44.31 -10.75 34.97
C TYR A 623 -45.78 -10.96 34.59
N PHE A 624 -46.13 -10.79 33.31
CA PHE A 624 -47.50 -10.97 32.84
C PHE A 624 -47.68 -12.40 32.33
N SER A 625 -48.37 -13.25 33.10
CA SER A 625 -48.54 -14.66 32.75
C SER A 625 -49.97 -14.93 32.29
N LYS A 626 -50.09 -15.56 31.13
CA LYS A 626 -51.36 -15.84 30.48
C LYS A 626 -51.68 -17.32 30.56
N ILE A 627 -52.73 -17.66 31.31
CA ILE A 627 -53.13 -19.05 31.57
C ILE A 627 -53.96 -19.60 30.41
N GLN A 628 -54.87 -18.80 29.81
CA GLN A 628 -55.69 -19.22 28.66
C GLN A 628 -55.94 -18.04 27.69
N CYS A 629 -55.80 -18.28 26.38
CA CYS A 629 -55.61 -17.25 25.36
C CYS A 629 -55.94 -17.79 23.97
N PHE A 630 -56.77 -17.08 23.21
CA PHE A 630 -57.07 -17.37 21.79
C PHE A 630 -55.93 -17.00 20.81
N CYS A 631 -54.72 -16.77 21.32
CA CYS A 631 -53.65 -16.10 20.60
C CYS A 631 -52.67 -17.14 20.08
N PHE A 632 -52.21 -16.96 18.84
CA PHE A 632 -51.49 -17.99 18.07
C PHE A 632 -52.29 -19.27 17.77
N GLU A 633 -53.59 -19.29 18.06
CA GLU A 633 -54.54 -20.29 17.59
C GLU A 633 -55.36 -19.74 16.42
N GLU A 634 -55.68 -20.61 15.46
CA GLU A 634 -56.54 -20.25 14.33
C GLU A 634 -57.98 -20.08 14.81
N GLN A 635 -58.48 -18.85 14.78
CA GLN A 635 -59.88 -18.56 15.09
C GLN A 635 -60.64 -18.46 13.78
N ARG A 636 -61.50 -19.45 13.49
CA ARG A 636 -62.43 -19.38 12.36
C ARG A 636 -63.72 -18.70 12.83
N LEU A 637 -64.09 -17.60 12.19
CA LEU A 637 -65.42 -16.99 12.34
C LEU A 637 -66.16 -17.08 11.02
N ASN A 638 -67.36 -17.66 11.06
CA ASN A 638 -68.24 -17.74 9.91
C ASN A 638 -68.76 -16.34 9.53
N ALA A 639 -69.28 -16.20 8.32
CA ALA A 639 -69.87 -14.95 7.85
C ALA A 639 -70.94 -14.41 8.84
N GLY A 640 -70.79 -13.17 9.30
CA GLY A 640 -71.70 -12.54 10.26
C GLY A 640 -71.59 -13.03 11.73
N GLU A 641 -70.74 -14.02 12.02
CA GLU A 641 -70.63 -14.62 13.36
C GLU A 641 -69.99 -13.65 14.37
N THR A 642 -70.50 -13.65 15.61
CA THR A 642 -69.93 -12.93 16.74
C THR A 642 -69.58 -13.91 17.86
N VAL A 643 -68.35 -13.87 18.33
CA VAL A 643 -67.83 -14.74 19.40
C VAL A 643 -67.16 -13.90 20.49
N ASP A 644 -67.43 -14.29 21.74
CA ASP A 644 -66.72 -13.78 22.89
C ASP A 644 -65.54 -14.67 23.23
N MET A 645 -64.36 -14.06 23.28
CA MET A 645 -63.09 -14.73 23.43
C MET A 645 -62.49 -14.42 24.80
N PRO A 646 -62.44 -15.39 25.72
CA PRO A 646 -61.89 -15.20 27.06
C PRO A 646 -60.37 -15.08 27.06
N VAL A 647 -59.87 -14.26 27.99
CA VAL A 647 -58.46 -14.04 28.31
C VAL A 647 -58.29 -14.25 29.80
N PHE A 648 -57.67 -15.36 30.18
CA PHE A 648 -57.37 -15.69 31.57
C PHE A 648 -55.89 -15.45 31.87
N PHE A 649 -55.58 -14.62 32.86
CA PHE A 649 -54.22 -14.17 33.15
C PHE A 649 -54.02 -13.85 34.64
N TYR A 650 -52.77 -13.70 35.05
CA TYR A 650 -52.37 -13.14 36.35
C TYR A 650 -51.07 -12.35 36.20
N LEU A 651 -50.77 -11.49 37.18
CA LEU A 651 -49.47 -10.86 37.31
C LEU A 651 -48.66 -11.64 38.34
N ASP A 652 -47.44 -12.06 37.99
CA ASP A 652 -46.57 -12.83 38.88
C ASP A 652 -46.27 -12.03 40.17
N PRO A 653 -46.45 -12.62 41.38
CA PRO A 653 -46.16 -11.98 42.66
C PRO A 653 -44.77 -11.32 42.77
N ASP A 654 -43.77 -11.85 42.06
CA ASP A 654 -42.40 -11.33 42.09
C ASP A 654 -42.27 -9.90 41.57
N ILE A 655 -43.29 -9.40 40.86
CA ILE A 655 -43.40 -8.00 40.42
C ILE A 655 -43.28 -7.01 41.60
N VAL A 656 -43.64 -7.42 42.82
CA VAL A 656 -43.58 -6.58 44.03
C VAL A 656 -42.14 -6.45 44.55
N ASN A 657 -41.31 -7.47 44.31
CA ASN A 657 -39.94 -7.54 44.82
C ASN A 657 -38.92 -6.92 43.86
N ASP A 658 -39.28 -6.73 42.58
CA ASP A 658 -38.40 -6.11 41.60
C ASP A 658 -38.38 -4.57 41.72
N VAL A 659 -37.19 -4.02 41.93
CA VAL A 659 -36.94 -2.58 42.00
C VAL A 659 -37.33 -1.87 40.70
N ASN A 660 -37.20 -2.52 39.55
CA ASN A 660 -37.55 -1.95 38.24
C ASN A 660 -39.07 -1.81 38.03
N MET A 661 -39.87 -2.49 38.85
CA MET A 661 -41.34 -2.46 38.77
C MET A 661 -41.96 -1.39 39.69
N ARG A 662 -41.14 -0.67 40.46
CA ARG A 662 -41.61 0.40 41.35
C ARG A 662 -42.28 1.52 40.55
N GLY A 663 -43.50 1.90 40.95
CA GLY A 663 -44.28 2.96 40.31
C GLY A 663 -45.07 2.52 39.07
N ILE A 664 -45.02 1.24 38.70
CA ILE A 664 -45.90 0.70 37.66
C ILE A 664 -47.28 0.41 38.27
N GLU A 665 -48.22 1.31 38.01
CA GLU A 665 -49.61 1.15 38.45
C GLU A 665 -50.55 0.69 37.34
N THR A 666 -50.11 0.78 36.07
CA THR A 666 -50.94 0.48 34.90
C THR A 666 -50.17 -0.38 33.90
N VAL A 667 -50.83 -1.43 33.42
CA VAL A 667 -50.32 -2.38 32.44
C VAL A 667 -51.33 -2.49 31.30
N THR A 668 -50.91 -2.26 30.07
CA THR A 668 -51.78 -2.35 28.90
C THR A 668 -51.51 -3.67 28.18
N LEU A 669 -52.55 -4.47 28.01
CA LEU A 669 -52.54 -5.66 27.17
C LEU A 669 -53.13 -5.31 25.80
N ASN A 670 -52.28 -5.28 24.78
CA ASN A 670 -52.67 -4.97 23.41
C ASN A 670 -52.86 -6.27 22.62
N TYR A 671 -54.02 -6.42 21.97
CA TYR A 671 -54.27 -7.49 21.01
C TYR A 671 -54.41 -6.93 19.59
N THR A 672 -53.77 -7.60 18.63
CA THR A 672 -53.93 -7.29 17.21
C THR A 672 -54.26 -8.56 16.42
N PHE A 673 -55.37 -8.55 15.69
CA PHE A 673 -55.78 -9.64 14.82
C PHE A 673 -55.33 -9.42 13.37
N PHE A 674 -54.85 -10.51 12.75
CA PHE A 674 -54.44 -10.56 11.35
C PHE A 674 -55.19 -11.67 10.61
N LYS A 675 -55.45 -11.48 9.32
CA LYS A 675 -55.97 -12.54 8.45
C LYS A 675 -54.89 -13.62 8.27
N ALA A 676 -55.23 -14.88 8.54
CA ALA A 676 -54.31 -16.01 8.30
C ALA A 676 -53.99 -16.11 6.81
N LYS A 677 -52.72 -16.34 6.47
CA LYS A 677 -52.26 -16.61 5.10
C LYS A 677 -51.62 -17.99 5.07
N TYR A 678 -51.96 -18.77 4.04
CA TYR A 678 -51.36 -20.08 3.79
C TYR A 678 -50.46 -20.00 2.56
N ASP A 679 -49.37 -20.75 2.55
CA ASP A 679 -48.56 -20.95 1.34
C ASP A 679 -49.23 -21.95 0.38
N ASP A 680 -48.69 -22.08 -0.82
CA ASP A 680 -49.22 -22.97 -1.87
C ASP A 680 -49.22 -24.46 -1.47
N ASN A 681 -48.54 -24.81 -0.36
CA ASN A 681 -48.48 -26.15 0.21
C ASN A 681 -49.41 -26.31 1.45
N GLY A 682 -50.29 -25.34 1.72
CA GLY A 682 -51.25 -25.37 2.81
C GLY A 682 -50.65 -25.15 4.20
N ARG A 683 -49.41 -24.65 4.31
CA ARG A 683 -48.78 -24.35 5.60
C ARG A 683 -49.07 -22.91 6.01
N PHE A 684 -49.38 -22.73 7.29
CA PHE A 684 -49.61 -21.41 7.89
C PHE A 684 -48.35 -20.53 7.78
N LYS A 685 -48.52 -19.32 7.24
CA LYS A 685 -47.49 -18.29 7.19
C LYS A 685 -47.79 -17.23 8.25
N ALA A 686 -47.01 -17.25 9.34
CA ALA A 686 -47.15 -16.27 10.41
C ALA A 686 -47.06 -14.83 9.86
N PRO A 687 -47.94 -13.91 10.30
CA PRO A 687 -47.86 -12.52 9.89
C PRO A 687 -46.55 -11.91 10.40
N VAL A 688 -45.76 -11.34 9.48
CA VAL A 688 -44.54 -10.60 9.82
C VAL A 688 -44.97 -9.21 10.30
N PRO A 689 -44.53 -8.74 11.48
CA PRO A 689 -44.80 -7.37 11.91
C PRO A 689 -44.27 -6.40 10.85
N ILE A 690 -45.10 -5.46 10.42
CA ILE A 690 -44.68 -4.39 9.50
C ILE A 690 -43.72 -3.50 10.30
N GLU A 691 -42.45 -3.43 9.88
CA GLU A 691 -41.52 -2.39 10.35
C GLU A 691 -42.17 -1.03 10.11
N GLN A 692 -42.40 -0.28 11.19
CA GLN A 692 -42.79 1.12 11.08
C GLN A 692 -41.65 1.85 10.37
N LYS A 693 -41.96 2.42 9.21
CA LYS A 693 -41.06 3.24 8.41
C LYS A 693 -40.76 4.57 9.10
#